data_AF-A0A3A4P521-F1
#
_entry.id   AF-A0A3A4P521-F1
#
_cell.length_a   1.000
_cell.length_b   1.000
_cell.length_c   1.000
_cell.angle_alpha   90.00
_cell.angle_beta   90.00
_cell.angle_gamma   90.00
#
_symmetry.space_group_name_H-M   'P 1'
#
loop_
_entity.id
_entity.type
_entity.pdbx_description
1 polymer ?
#
loop_
_entity_poly.entity_id
_entity_poly.type
_entity_poly.pdbx_seq_one_letter_code
_entity_poly.pdbx_strand_id
1 'polypeptide(L)'
;MRVQTNVVTIVCITVLWLCTNSTFAATGGTVNVAAGSYTENLLIDKSVDIVGAGHENTIISGAHTITSSNVLLDGMSFDVAQNTVGITIDSSGSTIDTVIIQNSKIDMEKTTGPFVGIWIGGNTPTNPLTNITIYNNIFAGPGDMNANTFKIGGGFGEPRNCAVNGLDFTNNTVTKSSIPINLGDANITDILIDNNNFASTDGVVYVWNDYGTTPSGVLSQFVFSNNEVANSNTYGVGIDIFGVFADANFGVENLITGNNFAAGIPGMDLTVLTNGVGSFQAVSINSALTTYVLPAENNWWGSYAGPGGTDGGGRVGSAISSNVPAKVDADPWTLGQYGIDSDSDTQNNDIDPDDDGDGYNDNIETNAGTDELDNSSYPAAPAVVYVDDGWSDQSGVDVYNANNSTSLTWNIDAFDTIQEGINAVQSGGTVNVLAGLYECDLIIQKSLELAGEDKATTTIKGIATEPWTSFPLATQNIDVQADSVSINGFTIESPNVETGSYSSGLVITGLNNAIYENIFSSVSVNDVNDPEVDGGCIVIQTYRDDIPGYNSDISGMQIYNNTFQGTPGGGYVGIFINHTLTGEGSVTINGNSMEGNIVQGVFTERYNTTIDDNTFNAAEFAGWAILIQDFNYRPQNNVIASNNIVSNFDSGGILVGRVNSEDPFDKQLLTNISITGNEVSGNAVGIRVRSSAGGVLITQNSISGNTTNSVMNTDPDAGILNASLNWWGINVPETVEDSLDATSPIDFTPLVDSEIDVDDQSNGFQPSMDSLTVHTLGSQSGSVTRIQEAINSVQ
;
A
#
# COMPACT_ATOMS: atom_id res chain seq x y z
N MET A 1 20.67 -4.25 -70.69
CA MET A 1 21.79 -4.83 -71.47
C MET A 1 23.02 -4.79 -70.59
N ARG A 2 23.57 -5.84 -69.98
CA ARG A 2 23.21 -7.30 -69.81
C ARG A 2 23.03 -7.53 -68.28
N VAL A 3 22.28 -8.47 -67.70
CA VAL A 3 21.97 -9.90 -67.95
C VAL A 3 23.14 -10.86 -67.70
N GLN A 4 23.21 -11.39 -66.46
CA GLN A 4 23.40 -12.79 -66.04
C GLN A 4 23.43 -12.79 -64.48
N THR A 5 22.56 -13.41 -63.67
CA THR A 5 21.85 -14.72 -63.61
C THR A 5 22.68 -15.90 -63.11
N ASN A 6 22.43 -16.29 -61.85
CA ASN A 6 22.39 -17.65 -61.26
C ASN A 6 22.10 -17.44 -59.75
N VAL A 7 20.88 -17.57 -59.23
CA VAL A 7 20.09 -18.81 -59.04
C VAL A 7 20.77 -19.77 -58.06
N VAL A 8 20.54 -19.53 -56.76
CA VAL A 8 20.29 -20.57 -55.75
C VAL A 8 19.10 -20.06 -54.92
N THR A 9 18.01 -20.82 -54.87
CA THR A 9 16.86 -20.49 -54.02
C THR A 9 17.05 -21.16 -52.67
N ILE A 10 17.20 -20.37 -51.61
CA ILE A 10 17.05 -20.83 -50.23
C ILE A 10 15.88 -20.04 -49.64
N VAL A 11 14.82 -20.75 -49.27
CA VAL A 11 13.72 -20.20 -48.48
C VAL A 11 14.23 -20.13 -47.05
N CYS A 12 14.66 -18.95 -46.63
CA CYS A 12 15.08 -18.71 -45.27
C CYS A 12 13.84 -18.51 -44.40
N ILE A 13 13.31 -19.60 -43.83
CA ILE A 13 12.38 -19.52 -42.70
C ILE A 13 13.21 -18.95 -41.54
N THR A 14 12.85 -17.77 -41.05
CA THR A 14 13.61 -17.09 -39.99
C THR A 14 13.25 -17.71 -38.64
N VAL A 15 13.87 -18.85 -38.33
CA VAL A 15 13.96 -19.37 -36.96
C VAL A 15 15.05 -18.58 -36.24
N LEU A 16 14.65 -17.80 -35.23
CA LEU A 16 15.56 -16.99 -34.40
C LEU A 16 15.16 -17.05 -32.92
N TRP A 17 15.09 -18.27 -32.36
CA TRP A 17 15.01 -18.42 -30.91
C TRP A 17 16.23 -17.80 -30.26
N LEU A 18 16.00 -16.72 -29.51
CA LEU A 18 16.94 -16.13 -28.58
C LEU A 18 16.31 -16.24 -27.19
N CYS A 19 16.72 -17.27 -26.45
CA CYS A 19 16.57 -17.26 -25.00
C CYS A 19 17.45 -16.14 -24.43
N THR A 20 16.92 -14.92 -24.42
CA THR A 20 17.33 -13.86 -23.52
C THR A 20 16.38 -13.84 -22.34
N ASN A 21 16.87 -13.59 -21.14
CA ASN A 21 16.05 -13.43 -19.94
C ASN A 21 15.16 -12.17 -20.09
N SER A 22 14.00 -12.32 -20.71
CA SER A 22 12.88 -11.40 -20.51
C SER A 22 12.36 -11.63 -19.10
N THR A 23 12.49 -10.61 -18.25
CA THR A 23 11.73 -10.52 -17.00
C THR A 23 10.26 -10.49 -17.37
N PHE A 24 9.57 -11.62 -17.20
CA PHE A 24 8.14 -11.78 -17.42
C PHE A 24 7.33 -11.12 -16.29
N ALA A 25 7.61 -9.85 -16.02
CA ALA A 25 6.87 -9.05 -15.06
C ALA A 25 5.50 -8.69 -15.64
N ALA A 26 4.44 -8.82 -14.83
CA ALA A 26 3.17 -8.18 -15.09
C ALA A 26 3.28 -6.66 -14.91
N THR A 27 2.31 -5.93 -15.45
CA THR A 27 2.26 -4.46 -15.35
C THR A 27 1.53 -3.98 -14.08
N GLY A 28 1.86 -4.59 -12.94
CA GLY A 28 1.31 -4.25 -11.61
C GLY A 28 2.35 -4.50 -10.52
N GLY A 29 2.08 -4.04 -9.29
CA GLY A 29 3.04 -4.10 -8.19
C GLY A 29 3.47 -5.51 -7.77
N THR A 30 4.60 -5.57 -7.07
CA THR A 30 5.31 -6.81 -6.70
C THR A 30 5.11 -7.17 -5.22
N VAL A 31 4.85 -8.45 -4.96
CA VAL A 31 4.78 -9.05 -3.62
C VAL A 31 5.94 -10.04 -3.47
N ASN A 32 6.99 -9.62 -2.78
CA ASN A 32 8.19 -10.41 -2.49
C ASN A 32 7.94 -11.31 -1.28
N VAL A 33 7.73 -12.61 -1.48
CA VAL A 33 7.39 -13.57 -0.41
C VAL A 33 8.66 -14.25 0.10
N ALA A 34 9.17 -13.77 1.23
CA ALA A 34 10.35 -14.31 1.91
C ALA A 34 10.20 -15.79 2.28
N ALA A 35 11.33 -16.44 2.57
CA ALA A 35 11.38 -17.84 2.95
C ALA A 35 10.49 -18.15 4.16
N GLY A 36 9.73 -19.24 4.10
CA GLY A 36 8.72 -19.56 5.11
C GLY A 36 7.68 -20.58 4.64
N SER A 37 6.70 -20.83 5.51
CA SER A 37 5.55 -21.68 5.20
C SER A 37 4.26 -20.92 5.52
N TYR A 38 3.50 -20.59 4.47
CA TYR A 38 2.28 -19.79 4.52
C TYR A 38 1.07 -20.70 4.36
N THR A 39 0.04 -20.57 5.19
CA THR A 39 -1.19 -21.37 5.09
C THR A 39 -2.37 -20.44 4.89
N GLU A 40 -2.63 -20.12 3.62
CA GLU A 40 -3.63 -19.14 3.20
C GLU A 40 -4.19 -19.44 1.81
N ASN A 41 -5.43 -19.00 1.58
CA ASN A 41 -6.03 -19.02 0.25
C ASN A 41 -5.79 -17.66 -0.40
N LEU A 42 -5.35 -17.64 -1.66
CA LEU A 42 -5.11 -16.40 -2.39
C LEU A 42 -6.23 -16.14 -3.38
N LEU A 43 -6.80 -14.95 -3.33
CA LEU A 43 -7.62 -14.36 -4.39
C LEU A 43 -6.79 -13.29 -5.08
N ILE A 44 -6.51 -13.53 -6.36
CA ILE A 44 -5.76 -12.62 -7.23
C ILE A 44 -6.75 -12.06 -8.23
N ASP A 45 -7.28 -10.88 -7.92
CA ASP A 45 -8.37 -10.21 -8.64
C ASP A 45 -7.97 -8.87 -9.32
N LYS A 46 -6.70 -8.48 -9.19
CA LYS A 46 -6.01 -7.46 -9.99
C LYS A 46 -4.68 -7.97 -10.53
N SER A 47 -4.01 -7.17 -11.36
CA SER A 47 -2.66 -7.47 -11.87
C SER A 47 -1.64 -7.39 -10.73
N VAL A 48 -0.71 -8.36 -10.65
CA VAL A 48 0.29 -8.46 -9.57
C VAL A 48 1.40 -9.44 -9.93
N ASP A 49 2.62 -9.12 -9.54
CA ASP A 49 3.73 -10.08 -9.49
C ASP A 49 3.88 -10.65 -8.08
N ILE A 50 3.89 -11.97 -7.91
CA ILE A 50 4.16 -12.63 -6.62
C ILE A 50 5.42 -13.49 -6.77
N VAL A 51 6.48 -13.16 -6.02
CA VAL A 51 7.83 -13.70 -6.22
C VAL A 51 8.34 -14.31 -4.91
N GLY A 52 8.52 -15.63 -4.89
CA GLY A 52 9.03 -16.37 -3.72
C GLY A 52 10.56 -16.41 -3.64
N ALA A 53 11.10 -16.70 -2.46
CA ALA A 53 12.55 -16.82 -2.22
C ALA A 53 13.18 -18.14 -2.77
N GLY A 54 12.60 -18.71 -3.82
CA GLY A 54 12.92 -20.02 -4.39
C GLY A 54 12.00 -21.14 -3.86
N HIS A 55 11.62 -22.07 -4.73
CA HIS A 55 10.61 -23.10 -4.45
C HIS A 55 10.97 -24.10 -3.33
N GLU A 56 12.25 -24.18 -2.92
CA GLU A 56 12.66 -24.97 -1.75
C GLU A 56 12.55 -24.19 -0.43
N ASN A 57 12.31 -22.87 -0.48
CA ASN A 57 12.36 -21.95 0.67
C ASN A 57 11.01 -21.32 0.99
N THR A 58 10.22 -20.95 -0.02
CA THR A 58 8.89 -20.34 0.13
C THR A 58 7.83 -21.39 -0.23
N ILE A 59 7.08 -21.85 0.78
CA ILE A 59 6.00 -22.84 0.63
C ILE A 59 4.66 -22.17 0.95
N ILE A 60 3.67 -22.33 0.07
CA ILE A 60 2.30 -21.84 0.28
C ILE A 60 1.34 -23.03 0.23
N SER A 61 0.44 -23.14 1.21
CA SER A 61 -0.56 -24.21 1.33
C SER A 61 -1.97 -23.61 1.38
N GLY A 62 -2.80 -23.95 0.39
CA GLY A 62 -4.19 -23.47 0.32
C GLY A 62 -4.88 -23.82 -0.98
N ALA A 63 -5.91 -23.05 -1.31
CA ALA A 63 -6.50 -22.99 -2.64
C ALA A 63 -6.33 -21.57 -3.20
N HIS A 64 -5.71 -21.46 -4.36
CA HIS A 64 -5.34 -20.18 -4.98
C HIS A 64 -6.19 -19.96 -6.23
N THR A 65 -6.73 -18.74 -6.41
CA THR A 65 -7.63 -18.41 -7.51
C THR A 65 -7.20 -17.11 -8.18
N ILE A 66 -6.97 -17.17 -9.49
CA ILE A 66 -6.70 -16.03 -10.36
C ILE A 66 -7.97 -15.70 -11.15
N THR A 67 -8.42 -14.46 -11.05
CA THR A 67 -9.58 -13.90 -11.78
C THR A 67 -9.25 -12.65 -12.60
N SER A 68 -7.97 -12.24 -12.59
CA SER A 68 -7.43 -11.08 -13.28
C SER A 68 -6.49 -11.44 -14.43
N SER A 69 -6.16 -10.42 -15.23
CA SER A 69 -5.11 -10.45 -16.27
C SER A 69 -3.80 -9.85 -15.74
N ASN A 70 -2.69 -10.17 -16.41
CA ASN A 70 -1.32 -9.77 -16.04
C ASN A 70 -0.96 -10.22 -14.61
N VAL A 71 -0.67 -11.52 -14.44
CA VAL A 71 -0.31 -12.09 -13.13
C VAL A 71 0.93 -12.97 -13.27
N LEU A 72 1.96 -12.74 -12.44
CA LEU A 72 3.12 -13.61 -12.29
C LEU A 72 3.07 -14.37 -10.95
N LEU A 73 3.38 -15.66 -11.00
CA LEU A 73 3.70 -16.50 -9.84
C LEU A 73 5.10 -17.10 -10.05
N ASP A 74 6.11 -16.58 -9.37
CA ASP A 74 7.52 -16.97 -9.52
C ASP A 74 8.09 -17.61 -8.24
N GLY A 75 8.96 -18.61 -8.39
CA GLY A 75 9.92 -19.00 -7.35
C GLY A 75 9.33 -19.55 -6.05
N MET A 76 8.19 -20.23 -6.05
CA MET A 76 7.52 -20.73 -4.84
C MET A 76 7.01 -22.17 -4.96
N SER A 77 6.69 -22.82 -3.83
CA SER A 77 6.12 -24.17 -3.80
C SER A 77 4.66 -24.16 -3.33
N PHE A 78 3.74 -24.51 -4.21
CA PHE A 78 2.33 -24.72 -3.90
C PHE A 78 2.12 -26.14 -3.38
N ASP A 79 1.84 -26.29 -2.08
CA ASP A 79 1.51 -27.59 -1.48
C ASP A 79 0.02 -27.90 -1.63
N VAL A 80 -0.33 -28.80 -2.54
CA VAL A 80 -1.72 -29.10 -2.90
C VAL A 80 -2.33 -30.11 -1.93
N ALA A 81 -3.49 -29.76 -1.36
CA ALA A 81 -4.23 -30.63 -0.45
C ALA A 81 -4.92 -31.80 -1.18
N GLN A 82 -5.15 -32.91 -0.47
CA GLN A 82 -5.74 -34.11 -1.08
C GLN A 82 -7.18 -33.86 -1.54
N ASN A 83 -7.50 -34.25 -2.78
CA ASN A 83 -8.77 -34.00 -3.45
C ASN A 83 -9.05 -32.51 -3.79
N THR A 84 -8.03 -31.64 -3.78
CA THR A 84 -8.20 -30.21 -4.15
C THR A 84 -7.49 -29.85 -5.46
N VAL A 85 -7.61 -28.57 -5.83
CA VAL A 85 -6.83 -27.90 -6.85
C VAL A 85 -5.80 -27.01 -6.14
N GLY A 86 -4.59 -26.86 -6.67
CA GLY A 86 -3.61 -25.88 -6.18
C GLY A 86 -3.96 -24.47 -6.64
N ILE A 87 -3.86 -24.23 -7.95
CA ILE A 87 -4.14 -22.95 -8.61
C ILE A 87 -5.33 -23.11 -9.56
N THR A 88 -6.30 -22.20 -9.49
CA THR A 88 -7.42 -22.11 -10.44
C THR A 88 -7.36 -20.80 -11.19
N ILE A 89 -7.37 -20.83 -12.52
CA ILE A 89 -7.48 -19.65 -13.38
C ILE A 89 -8.93 -19.59 -13.88
N ASP A 90 -9.76 -18.74 -13.28
CA ASP A 90 -11.22 -18.81 -13.39
C ASP A 90 -11.83 -17.71 -14.28
N SER A 91 -11.92 -18.02 -15.58
CA SER A 91 -12.60 -17.21 -16.61
C SER A 91 -14.14 -17.14 -16.50
N SER A 92 -14.72 -17.48 -15.33
CA SER A 92 -16.17 -17.39 -15.11
C SER A 92 -16.69 -15.94 -15.11
N GLY A 93 -15.91 -14.98 -14.61
CA GLY A 93 -16.33 -13.58 -14.46
C GLY A 93 -15.87 -12.65 -15.58
N SER A 94 -14.66 -12.87 -16.10
CA SER A 94 -13.90 -11.97 -16.96
C SER A 94 -13.09 -12.76 -18.00
N THR A 95 -12.73 -12.12 -19.11
CA THR A 95 -11.60 -12.57 -19.94
C THR A 95 -10.33 -12.45 -19.13
N ILE A 96 -9.47 -13.47 -19.19
CA ILE A 96 -8.17 -13.48 -18.52
C ILE A 96 -7.09 -13.56 -19.60
N ASP A 97 -6.16 -12.61 -19.57
CA ASP A 97 -5.01 -12.53 -20.45
C ASP A 97 -3.70 -12.49 -19.64
N THR A 98 -2.62 -13.07 -20.15
CA THR A 98 -1.26 -12.93 -19.59
C THR A 98 -1.19 -13.43 -18.13
N VAL A 99 -1.16 -14.75 -17.95
CA VAL A 99 -0.91 -15.38 -16.64
C VAL A 99 0.32 -16.26 -16.74
N ILE A 100 1.30 -16.02 -15.86
CA ILE A 100 2.64 -16.58 -15.95
C ILE A 100 2.97 -17.30 -14.64
N ILE A 101 3.26 -18.59 -14.71
CA ILE A 101 3.64 -19.42 -13.57
C ILE A 101 5.02 -19.99 -13.86
N GLN A 102 6.04 -19.58 -13.11
CA GLN A 102 7.42 -19.95 -13.42
C GLN A 102 8.30 -20.28 -12.22
N ASN A 103 9.37 -21.04 -12.49
CA ASN A 103 10.41 -21.46 -11.53
C ASN A 103 9.86 -22.06 -10.22
N SER A 104 8.63 -22.57 -10.24
CA SER A 104 7.85 -22.94 -9.06
C SER A 104 7.67 -24.45 -8.95
N LYS A 105 7.35 -24.93 -7.75
CA LYS A 105 7.00 -26.33 -7.50
C LYS A 105 5.49 -26.43 -7.28
N ILE A 106 4.86 -27.39 -7.93
CA ILE A 106 3.47 -27.76 -7.68
C ILE A 106 3.51 -29.15 -7.06
N ASP A 107 3.41 -29.19 -5.72
CA ASP A 107 3.61 -30.39 -4.92
C ASP A 107 2.28 -31.11 -4.68
N MET A 108 2.21 -32.34 -5.19
CA MET A 108 1.10 -33.26 -5.04
C MET A 108 1.61 -34.63 -4.50
N GLU A 109 2.80 -34.68 -3.86
CA GLU A 109 3.47 -35.92 -3.41
C GLU A 109 2.84 -36.56 -2.16
N LYS A 110 1.52 -36.63 -2.09
CA LYS A 110 0.82 -37.40 -1.05
C LYS A 110 0.68 -38.87 -1.46
N THR A 111 0.16 -39.71 -0.57
CA THR A 111 0.13 -41.18 -0.78
C THR A 111 -0.83 -41.64 -1.87
N THR A 112 -1.96 -40.94 -2.06
CA THR A 112 -3.00 -41.27 -3.05
C THR A 112 -3.71 -39.99 -3.51
N GLY A 113 -4.09 -39.93 -4.79
CA GLY A 113 -4.90 -38.85 -5.37
C GLY A 113 -6.42 -38.96 -5.11
N PRO A 114 -7.25 -38.19 -5.84
CA PRO A 114 -6.90 -37.27 -6.93
C PRO A 114 -6.28 -35.93 -6.49
N PHE A 115 -5.55 -35.29 -7.41
CA PHE A 115 -5.07 -33.89 -7.33
C PHE A 115 -5.20 -33.17 -8.68
N VAL A 116 -5.23 -31.84 -8.65
CA VAL A 116 -5.00 -30.99 -9.83
C VAL A 116 -4.01 -29.89 -9.44
N GLY A 117 -2.91 -29.76 -10.17
CA GLY A 117 -1.96 -28.67 -9.99
C GLY A 117 -2.59 -27.33 -10.38
N ILE A 118 -2.82 -27.13 -11.68
CA ILE A 118 -3.44 -25.93 -12.24
C ILE A 118 -4.76 -26.28 -12.95
N TRP A 119 -5.86 -25.57 -12.65
CA TRP A 119 -7.14 -25.69 -13.35
C TRP A 119 -7.39 -24.46 -14.22
N ILE A 120 -7.37 -24.65 -15.54
CA ILE A 120 -7.57 -23.61 -16.55
C ILE A 120 -9.03 -23.60 -17.00
N GLY A 121 -9.70 -22.46 -16.82
CA GLY A 121 -11.12 -22.26 -17.11
C GLY A 121 -12.00 -22.15 -15.86
N GLY A 122 -11.53 -22.65 -14.72
CA GLY A 122 -12.28 -22.66 -13.48
C GLY A 122 -13.62 -23.40 -13.56
N ASN A 123 -14.56 -23.00 -12.71
CA ASN A 123 -15.80 -23.75 -12.54
C ASN A 123 -16.81 -23.50 -13.69
N THR A 124 -17.00 -22.27 -14.13
CA THR A 124 -18.02 -21.91 -15.13
C THR A 124 -17.44 -21.01 -16.22
N PRO A 125 -16.46 -21.50 -17.01
CA PRO A 125 -15.84 -20.69 -18.07
C PRO A 125 -16.90 -20.15 -19.02
N THR A 126 -16.98 -18.83 -19.11
CA THR A 126 -17.84 -18.12 -20.09
C THR A 126 -17.07 -17.14 -20.95
N ASN A 127 -15.84 -16.82 -20.58
CA ASN A 127 -14.93 -15.92 -21.29
C ASN A 127 -13.70 -16.70 -21.78
N PRO A 128 -12.97 -16.20 -22.79
CA PRO A 128 -11.72 -16.81 -23.23
C PRO A 128 -10.56 -16.59 -22.24
N LEU A 129 -9.58 -17.46 -22.33
CA LEU A 129 -8.25 -17.34 -21.72
C LEU A 129 -7.19 -17.17 -22.81
N THR A 130 -6.26 -16.23 -22.63
CA THR A 130 -5.19 -15.93 -23.58
C THR A 130 -3.83 -15.77 -22.90
N ASN A 131 -2.74 -16.06 -23.63
CA ASN A 131 -1.36 -15.85 -23.20
C ASN A 131 -1.01 -16.48 -21.82
N ILE A 132 -1.28 -17.77 -21.65
CA ILE A 132 -1.02 -18.50 -20.39
C ILE A 132 0.34 -19.20 -20.44
N THR A 133 1.35 -18.70 -19.73
CA THR A 133 2.72 -19.24 -19.72
C THR A 133 2.97 -20.08 -18.46
N ILE A 134 3.47 -21.29 -18.62
CA ILE A 134 3.86 -22.20 -17.52
C ILE A 134 5.30 -22.65 -17.79
N TYR A 135 6.28 -21.98 -17.17
CA TYR A 135 7.70 -22.06 -17.54
C TYR A 135 8.62 -22.61 -16.44
N ASN A 136 9.43 -23.63 -16.74
CA ASN A 136 10.52 -24.11 -15.86
C ASN A 136 10.05 -24.54 -14.44
N ASN A 137 8.85 -25.11 -14.32
CA ASN A 137 8.29 -25.57 -13.05
C ASN A 137 8.53 -27.07 -12.79
N ILE A 138 8.35 -27.49 -11.54
CA ILE A 138 8.40 -28.90 -11.12
C ILE A 138 7.00 -29.35 -10.66
N PHE A 139 6.40 -30.31 -11.38
CA PHE A 139 5.14 -30.95 -11.00
C PHE A 139 5.41 -32.34 -10.41
N ALA A 140 5.10 -32.52 -9.13
CA ALA A 140 5.47 -33.72 -8.38
C ALA A 140 4.23 -34.48 -7.89
N GLY A 141 3.80 -35.50 -8.63
CA GLY A 141 2.55 -36.23 -8.38
C GLY A 141 2.58 -37.31 -7.28
N PRO A 142 1.42 -37.85 -6.89
CA PRO A 142 1.27 -38.83 -5.81
C PRO A 142 1.77 -40.23 -6.16
N GLY A 143 1.91 -41.08 -5.15
CA GLY A 143 2.42 -42.45 -5.31
C GLY A 143 1.58 -43.39 -6.19
N ASP A 144 0.30 -43.07 -6.42
CA ASP A 144 -0.64 -43.78 -7.29
C ASP A 144 -0.80 -43.15 -8.68
N MET A 145 0.00 -42.12 -9.02
CA MET A 145 -0.04 -41.35 -10.27
C MET A 145 -1.37 -40.62 -10.58
N ASN A 146 -2.30 -40.62 -9.63
CA ASN A 146 -3.65 -40.06 -9.77
C ASN A 146 -3.63 -38.53 -9.57
N ALA A 147 -3.02 -37.81 -10.50
CA ALA A 147 -2.97 -36.34 -10.48
C ALA A 147 -2.92 -35.75 -11.89
N ASN A 148 -3.40 -34.50 -11.98
CA ASN A 148 -3.29 -33.71 -13.20
C ASN A 148 -2.27 -32.59 -13.00
N THR A 149 -1.28 -32.49 -13.89
CA THR A 149 -0.25 -31.44 -13.95
C THR A 149 -0.94 -30.07 -14.10
N PHE A 150 -1.71 -29.94 -15.17
CA PHE A 150 -2.77 -28.97 -15.33
C PHE A 150 -3.97 -29.65 -16.01
N LYS A 151 -5.15 -29.02 -15.96
CA LYS A 151 -6.32 -29.43 -16.75
C LYS A 151 -6.98 -28.24 -17.42
N ILE A 152 -7.42 -28.41 -18.67
CA ILE A 152 -8.27 -27.44 -19.36
C ILE A 152 -9.72 -27.94 -19.32
N GLY A 153 -10.64 -27.10 -18.82
CA GLY A 153 -12.08 -27.39 -18.80
C GLY A 153 -12.52 -28.34 -17.68
N GLY A 154 -13.34 -29.34 -18.03
CA GLY A 154 -14.10 -30.14 -17.06
C GLY A 154 -13.38 -31.36 -16.48
N GLY A 155 -14.19 -32.31 -16.02
CA GLY A 155 -13.77 -33.68 -15.69
C GLY A 155 -14.81 -34.67 -16.24
N PHE A 156 -14.48 -35.96 -16.35
CA PHE A 156 -15.41 -36.95 -16.93
C PHE A 156 -16.79 -36.94 -16.27
N GLY A 157 -17.86 -36.87 -17.07
CA GLY A 157 -19.25 -36.70 -16.62
C GLY A 157 -19.67 -35.24 -16.35
N GLU A 158 -18.71 -34.32 -16.21
CA GLU A 158 -18.91 -32.88 -15.97
C GLU A 158 -17.97 -32.04 -16.88
N PRO A 159 -18.06 -32.18 -18.22
CA PRO A 159 -17.25 -31.44 -19.19
C PRO A 159 -17.62 -29.94 -19.21
N ARG A 160 -16.65 -29.08 -19.54
CA ARG A 160 -16.80 -27.61 -19.44
C ARG A 160 -16.15 -26.93 -20.63
N ASN A 161 -16.91 -26.07 -21.30
CA ASN A 161 -16.52 -25.37 -22.52
C ASN A 161 -15.54 -24.23 -22.23
N CYS A 162 -14.28 -24.57 -21.97
CA CYS A 162 -13.19 -23.62 -21.76
C CYS A 162 -12.58 -23.21 -23.12
N ALA A 163 -12.64 -21.93 -23.45
CA ALA A 163 -11.97 -21.37 -24.62
C ALA A 163 -10.57 -20.89 -24.24
N VAL A 164 -9.54 -21.44 -24.88
CA VAL A 164 -8.14 -21.08 -24.65
C VAL A 164 -7.49 -20.73 -25.98
N ASN A 165 -6.76 -19.63 -26.04
CA ASN A 165 -5.97 -19.22 -27.21
C ASN A 165 -4.61 -18.66 -26.75
N GLY A 166 -3.56 -19.49 -26.79
CA GLY A 166 -2.23 -19.14 -26.31
C GLY A 166 -1.97 -19.76 -24.94
N LEU A 167 -1.29 -20.91 -24.92
CA LEU A 167 -0.81 -21.57 -23.70
C LEU A 167 0.57 -22.18 -23.96
N ASP A 168 1.61 -21.64 -23.30
CA ASP A 168 3.00 -22.07 -23.41
C ASP A 168 3.44 -22.87 -22.18
N PHE A 169 3.29 -24.19 -22.21
CA PHE A 169 3.82 -25.09 -21.18
C PHE A 169 5.23 -25.54 -21.56
N THR A 170 6.27 -24.87 -21.04
CA THR A 170 7.65 -25.05 -21.52
C THR A 170 8.71 -25.22 -20.43
N ASN A 171 9.78 -25.96 -20.73
CA ASN A 171 10.91 -26.28 -19.82
C ASN A 171 10.56 -26.97 -18.49
N ASN A 172 9.32 -27.44 -18.28
CA ASN A 172 8.89 -28.02 -17.00
C ASN A 172 9.39 -29.46 -16.80
N THR A 173 9.55 -29.88 -15.55
CA THR A 173 9.71 -31.29 -15.17
C THR A 173 8.41 -31.82 -14.56
N VAL A 174 7.87 -32.90 -15.12
CA VAL A 174 6.58 -33.49 -14.74
C VAL A 174 6.76 -34.94 -14.33
N THR A 175 6.29 -35.28 -13.13
CA THR A 175 6.28 -36.66 -12.64
C THR A 175 4.95 -37.06 -12.04
N LYS A 176 4.57 -38.34 -12.21
CA LYS A 176 3.41 -38.97 -11.54
C LYS A 176 2.09 -38.21 -11.70
N SER A 177 1.94 -37.45 -12.78
CA SER A 177 0.79 -36.59 -13.08
C SER A 177 0.63 -36.41 -14.59
N SER A 178 -0.59 -36.18 -15.08
CA SER A 178 -0.96 -36.18 -16.50
C SER A 178 -1.61 -34.86 -16.93
N ILE A 179 -1.75 -34.60 -18.24
CA ILE A 179 -2.37 -33.37 -18.77
C ILE A 179 -3.70 -33.70 -19.50
N PRO A 180 -4.86 -33.64 -18.82
CA PRO A 180 -6.17 -33.63 -19.46
C PRO A 180 -6.50 -32.31 -20.17
N ILE A 181 -6.95 -32.40 -21.42
CA ILE A 181 -7.52 -31.30 -22.20
C ILE A 181 -8.94 -31.66 -22.61
N ASN A 182 -9.96 -30.98 -22.08
CA ASN A 182 -11.36 -31.24 -22.43
C ASN A 182 -11.80 -30.41 -23.66
N LEU A 183 -11.89 -31.06 -24.83
CA LEU A 183 -12.37 -30.44 -26.06
C LEU A 183 -13.90 -30.57 -26.17
N GLY A 184 -14.61 -29.63 -25.54
CA GLY A 184 -16.07 -29.50 -25.62
C GLY A 184 -16.56 -28.78 -26.88
N ASP A 185 -17.44 -27.80 -26.71
CA ASP A 185 -17.91 -26.90 -27.80
C ASP A 185 -17.08 -25.62 -27.94
N ALA A 186 -16.15 -25.39 -27.01
CA ALA A 186 -15.20 -24.29 -27.09
C ALA A 186 -13.96 -24.69 -27.91
N ASN A 187 -13.38 -23.73 -28.64
CA ASN A 187 -12.13 -23.92 -29.34
C ASN A 187 -10.95 -23.87 -28.36
N ILE A 188 -9.96 -24.71 -28.60
CA ILE A 188 -8.69 -24.74 -27.88
C ILE A 188 -7.60 -24.56 -28.93
N THR A 189 -7.02 -23.37 -28.96
CA THR A 189 -6.08 -22.95 -29.99
C THR A 189 -4.75 -22.50 -29.40
N ASP A 190 -3.69 -22.64 -30.20
CA ASP A 190 -2.36 -22.11 -29.89
C ASP A 190 -1.82 -22.64 -28.55
N ILE A 191 -1.58 -23.95 -28.50
CA ILE A 191 -1.16 -24.67 -27.29
C ILE A 191 0.21 -25.27 -27.53
N LEU A 192 1.26 -24.64 -26.99
CA LEU A 192 2.63 -25.11 -27.08
C LEU A 192 3.00 -25.91 -25.82
N ILE A 193 3.49 -27.13 -26.03
CA ILE A 193 4.08 -27.97 -24.98
C ILE A 193 5.52 -28.24 -25.42
N ASP A 194 6.49 -27.41 -25.01
CA ASP A 194 7.87 -27.43 -25.54
C ASP A 194 8.98 -27.74 -24.52
N ASN A 195 9.92 -28.62 -24.89
CA ASN A 195 11.18 -28.87 -24.15
C ASN A 195 10.98 -29.28 -22.67
N ASN A 196 9.85 -29.91 -22.33
CA ASN A 196 9.56 -30.43 -21.01
C ASN A 196 10.11 -31.86 -20.82
N ASN A 197 10.26 -32.29 -19.56
CA ASN A 197 10.71 -33.62 -19.18
C ASN A 197 9.62 -34.38 -18.43
N PHE A 198 9.07 -35.45 -19.04
CA PHE A 198 7.99 -36.26 -18.49
C PHE A 198 8.51 -37.63 -18.03
N ALA A 199 8.31 -37.98 -16.76
CA ALA A 199 8.72 -39.29 -16.22
C ALA A 199 7.72 -39.90 -15.22
N SER A 200 7.39 -41.17 -15.42
CA SER A 200 6.52 -41.97 -14.55
C SER A 200 5.12 -41.38 -14.39
N THR A 201 4.53 -40.85 -15.46
CA THR A 201 3.16 -40.33 -15.51
C THR A 201 2.16 -41.40 -15.99
N ASP A 202 0.88 -41.28 -15.62
CA ASP A 202 -0.19 -42.13 -16.18
C ASP A 202 -0.71 -41.61 -17.54
N GLY A 203 0.25 -41.35 -18.45
CA GLY A 203 0.03 -40.58 -19.67
C GLY A 203 0.63 -39.18 -19.60
N VAL A 204 1.16 -38.69 -20.72
CA VAL A 204 1.72 -37.33 -20.79
C VAL A 204 0.61 -36.31 -21.03
N VAL A 205 -0.12 -36.45 -22.14
CA VAL A 205 -1.27 -35.61 -22.50
C VAL A 205 -2.41 -36.50 -22.97
N TYR A 206 -3.66 -36.20 -22.56
CA TYR A 206 -4.84 -36.76 -23.19
C TYR A 206 -5.91 -35.70 -23.52
N VAL A 207 -6.28 -35.62 -24.80
CA VAL A 207 -7.38 -34.77 -25.28
C VAL A 207 -8.67 -35.60 -25.35
N TRP A 208 -9.75 -35.12 -24.72
CA TRP A 208 -10.97 -35.91 -24.52
C TRP A 208 -12.25 -35.05 -24.52
N ASN A 209 -13.39 -35.71 -24.77
CA ASN A 209 -14.72 -35.25 -24.36
C ASN A 209 -15.55 -36.45 -23.90
N ASP A 210 -16.74 -36.26 -23.36
CA ASP A 210 -17.54 -37.36 -22.80
C ASP A 210 -18.10 -38.35 -23.84
N TYR A 211 -18.27 -39.61 -23.42
CA TYR A 211 -18.79 -40.68 -24.27
C TYR A 211 -20.23 -40.39 -24.75
N GLY A 212 -20.47 -40.57 -26.05
CA GLY A 212 -21.79 -40.35 -26.66
C GLY A 212 -22.15 -38.88 -26.93
N THR A 213 -21.21 -37.96 -26.71
CA THR A 213 -21.32 -36.55 -27.15
C THR A 213 -20.89 -36.39 -28.61
N THR A 214 -21.12 -35.20 -29.17
CA THR A 214 -20.54 -34.75 -30.44
C THR A 214 -20.00 -33.32 -30.26
N PRO A 215 -18.77 -33.15 -29.75
CA PRO A 215 -18.20 -31.83 -29.48
C PRO A 215 -18.11 -31.00 -30.77
N SER A 216 -18.40 -29.70 -30.68
CA SER A 216 -18.26 -28.76 -31.80
C SER A 216 -16.98 -27.90 -31.75
N GLY A 217 -16.20 -28.01 -30.67
CA GLY A 217 -14.94 -27.29 -30.49
C GLY A 217 -13.82 -27.83 -31.39
N VAL A 218 -12.92 -26.93 -31.77
CA VAL A 218 -11.77 -27.20 -32.65
C VAL A 218 -10.46 -27.11 -31.88
N LEU A 219 -9.62 -28.14 -31.98
CA LEU A 219 -8.22 -28.13 -31.58
C LEU A 219 -7.37 -27.66 -32.77
N SER A 220 -6.67 -26.52 -32.66
CA SER A 220 -5.83 -25.96 -33.73
C SER A 220 -4.52 -25.41 -33.15
N GLN A 221 -3.42 -25.42 -33.89
CA GLN A 221 -2.10 -24.97 -33.38
C GLN A 221 -1.70 -25.67 -32.05
N PHE A 222 -2.13 -26.93 -31.85
CA PHE A 222 -1.62 -27.76 -30.75
C PHE A 222 -0.24 -28.30 -31.14
N VAL A 223 0.82 -27.77 -30.54
CA VAL A 223 2.22 -28.09 -30.83
C VAL A 223 2.85 -28.77 -29.62
N PHE A 224 3.12 -30.07 -29.71
CA PHE A 224 3.90 -30.81 -28.69
C PHE A 224 5.31 -31.00 -29.22
N SER A 225 6.31 -30.28 -28.70
CA SER A 225 7.64 -30.25 -29.30
C SER A 225 8.85 -30.35 -28.37
N ASN A 226 9.97 -30.87 -28.89
CA ASN A 226 11.26 -30.96 -28.19
C ASN A 226 11.26 -31.69 -26.82
N ASN A 227 10.16 -32.31 -26.39
CA ASN A 227 10.02 -32.88 -25.05
C ASN A 227 10.79 -34.20 -24.89
N GLU A 228 11.34 -34.41 -23.70
CA GLU A 228 11.85 -35.70 -23.23
C GLU A 228 10.71 -36.52 -22.60
N VAL A 229 10.39 -37.68 -23.18
CA VAL A 229 9.31 -38.56 -22.72
C VAL A 229 9.90 -39.92 -22.34
N ALA A 230 10.11 -40.14 -21.04
CA ALA A 230 10.68 -41.37 -20.51
C ALA A 230 9.80 -42.61 -20.75
N ASN A 231 10.41 -43.81 -20.74
CA ASN A 231 9.71 -45.08 -20.91
C ASN A 231 9.07 -45.62 -19.62
N SER A 232 9.08 -44.84 -18.53
CA SER A 232 8.32 -45.12 -17.32
C SER A 232 6.91 -44.52 -17.34
N ASN A 233 6.59 -43.65 -18.30
CA ASN A 233 5.23 -43.13 -18.53
C ASN A 233 4.34 -44.23 -19.13
N THR A 234 3.06 -44.32 -18.74
CA THR A 234 2.13 -45.32 -19.29
C THR A 234 1.97 -45.14 -20.82
N TYR A 235 1.78 -43.91 -21.28
CA TYR A 235 1.66 -43.53 -22.68
C TYR A 235 2.14 -42.08 -22.90
N GLY A 236 2.26 -41.64 -24.16
CA GLY A 236 2.66 -40.27 -24.50
C GLY A 236 1.45 -39.37 -24.74
N VAL A 237 1.24 -38.92 -25.98
CA VAL A 237 0.11 -38.08 -26.37
C VAL A 237 -1.04 -38.94 -26.91
N GLY A 238 -2.15 -38.99 -26.18
CA GLY A 238 -3.39 -39.64 -26.60
C GLY A 238 -4.46 -38.64 -27.00
N ILE A 239 -5.14 -38.86 -28.13
CA ILE A 239 -6.24 -38.00 -28.57
C ILE A 239 -7.50 -38.86 -28.79
N ASP A 240 -8.62 -38.34 -28.28
CA ASP A 240 -9.97 -38.88 -28.37
C ASP A 240 -10.14 -40.26 -27.72
N ILE A 241 -10.10 -40.28 -26.38
CA ILE A 241 -10.20 -41.51 -25.59
C ILE A 241 -11.44 -42.37 -25.92
N PHE A 242 -12.55 -41.79 -26.39
CA PHE A 242 -13.80 -42.51 -26.70
C PHE A 242 -14.14 -42.64 -28.20
N GLY A 243 -13.34 -42.08 -29.11
CA GLY A 243 -13.59 -42.16 -30.55
C GLY A 243 -14.77 -41.28 -31.03
N VAL A 244 -15.04 -40.15 -30.36
CA VAL A 244 -16.16 -39.24 -30.63
C VAL A 244 -15.82 -38.03 -31.52
N PHE A 245 -14.55 -37.77 -31.81
CA PHE A 245 -14.12 -36.65 -32.66
C PHE A 245 -14.24 -36.98 -34.15
N ALA A 246 -14.54 -35.95 -34.95
CA ALA A 246 -14.54 -36.00 -36.42
C ALA A 246 -13.44 -35.10 -37.00
N ASP A 247 -13.23 -35.16 -38.32
CA ASP A 247 -12.26 -34.29 -39.02
C ASP A 247 -12.49 -32.78 -38.74
N ALA A 248 -13.71 -32.38 -38.39
CA ALA A 248 -14.07 -31.00 -38.06
C ALA A 248 -13.57 -30.52 -36.68
N ASN A 249 -13.21 -31.43 -35.76
CA ASN A 249 -12.62 -31.09 -34.46
C ASN A 249 -11.11 -30.78 -34.55
N PHE A 250 -10.49 -31.03 -35.71
CA PHE A 250 -9.08 -30.80 -35.97
C PHE A 250 -8.92 -29.61 -36.93
N GLY A 251 -8.38 -28.52 -36.42
CA GLY A 251 -8.02 -27.34 -37.18
C GLY A 251 -6.70 -27.48 -37.93
N VAL A 252 -6.08 -26.34 -38.21
CA VAL A 252 -4.77 -26.24 -38.87
C VAL A 252 -3.62 -26.32 -37.85
N GLU A 253 -2.44 -26.67 -38.34
CA GLU A 253 -1.14 -26.49 -37.67
C GLU A 253 -0.95 -27.20 -36.31
N ASN A 254 -1.82 -28.18 -36.00
CA ASN A 254 -1.54 -29.19 -34.98
C ASN A 254 -0.31 -30.03 -35.41
N LEU A 255 0.66 -30.20 -34.51
CA LEU A 255 1.98 -30.76 -34.80
C LEU A 255 2.58 -31.45 -33.56
N ILE A 256 3.28 -32.57 -33.75
CA ILE A 256 4.13 -33.18 -32.73
C ILE A 256 5.53 -33.27 -33.33
N THR A 257 6.54 -32.54 -32.84
CA THR A 257 7.84 -32.38 -33.55
C THR A 257 9.05 -32.27 -32.62
N GLY A 258 10.21 -32.82 -32.98
CA GLY A 258 11.47 -32.67 -32.24
C GLY A 258 11.59 -33.49 -30.95
N ASN A 259 10.52 -34.17 -30.50
CA ASN A 259 10.49 -34.86 -29.21
C ASN A 259 11.38 -36.11 -29.16
N ASN A 260 11.88 -36.45 -27.96
CA ASN A 260 12.56 -37.70 -27.64
C ASN A 260 11.61 -38.63 -26.87
N PHE A 261 10.96 -39.54 -27.60
CA PHE A 261 10.23 -40.65 -27.00
C PHE A 261 11.21 -41.79 -26.68
N ALA A 262 11.56 -41.97 -25.40
CA ALA A 262 12.49 -42.99 -24.96
C ALA A 262 12.03 -44.41 -25.38
N ALA A 263 12.98 -45.33 -25.57
CA ALA A 263 12.71 -46.65 -26.14
C ALA A 263 11.77 -47.52 -25.27
N GLY A 264 10.64 -47.94 -25.85
CA GLY A 264 9.73 -48.92 -25.25
C GLY A 264 8.75 -48.38 -24.21
N ILE A 265 8.15 -47.20 -24.45
CA ILE A 265 6.96 -46.74 -23.72
C ILE A 265 5.88 -47.84 -23.80
N PRO A 266 5.27 -48.32 -22.69
CA PRO A 266 4.46 -49.54 -22.70
C PRO A 266 3.13 -49.41 -23.46
N GLY A 267 2.49 -48.25 -23.38
CA GLY A 267 1.13 -48.01 -23.85
C GLY A 267 0.04 -48.53 -22.91
N MET A 268 -1.20 -48.09 -23.16
CA MET A 268 -2.40 -48.42 -22.38
C MET A 268 -3.45 -49.10 -23.26
N ASP A 269 -3.93 -50.28 -22.86
CA ASP A 269 -5.11 -50.92 -23.45
C ASP A 269 -6.38 -50.25 -22.90
N LEU A 270 -7.15 -49.61 -23.78
CA LEU A 270 -8.37 -48.89 -23.42
C LEU A 270 -9.64 -49.71 -23.67
N THR A 271 -9.54 -50.90 -24.28
CA THR A 271 -10.70 -51.65 -24.80
C THR A 271 -11.77 -51.97 -23.74
N VAL A 272 -11.36 -52.11 -22.48
CA VAL A 272 -12.24 -52.35 -21.32
C VAL A 272 -13.01 -51.09 -20.88
N LEU A 273 -12.42 -49.90 -21.05
CA LEU A 273 -12.99 -48.61 -20.67
C LEU A 273 -13.91 -48.03 -21.75
N THR A 274 -13.64 -48.33 -23.02
CA THR A 274 -14.16 -47.57 -24.17
C THR A 274 -15.12 -48.36 -25.07
N ASN A 275 -15.60 -49.53 -24.62
CA ASN A 275 -16.35 -50.50 -25.44
C ASN A 275 -15.60 -50.95 -26.72
N GLY A 276 -14.27 -51.05 -26.66
CA GLY A 276 -13.42 -51.55 -27.74
C GLY A 276 -12.76 -50.48 -28.62
N VAL A 277 -12.81 -49.21 -28.25
CA VAL A 277 -12.04 -48.14 -28.92
C VAL A 277 -10.58 -48.16 -28.43
N GLY A 278 -9.75 -48.87 -29.19
CA GLY A 278 -8.32 -48.61 -29.32
C GLY A 278 -7.42 -48.82 -28.10
N SER A 279 -6.25 -48.19 -28.17
CA SER A 279 -5.18 -48.23 -27.18
C SER A 279 -4.27 -47.02 -27.38
N PHE A 280 -3.82 -46.39 -26.29
CA PHE A 280 -2.85 -45.31 -26.35
C PHE A 280 -1.42 -45.86 -26.33
N GLN A 281 -0.51 -45.19 -27.05
CA GLN A 281 0.90 -45.52 -27.22
C GLN A 281 1.73 -44.22 -27.05
N ALA A 282 2.90 -44.06 -27.67
CA ALA A 282 3.66 -42.81 -27.55
C ALA A 282 2.98 -41.62 -28.26
N VAL A 283 2.35 -41.86 -29.41
CA VAL A 283 1.36 -40.95 -30.01
C VAL A 283 0.16 -41.77 -30.49
N SER A 284 -1.06 -41.28 -30.30
CA SER A 284 -2.28 -42.00 -30.67
C SER A 284 -3.46 -41.09 -31.00
N ILE A 285 -4.18 -41.42 -32.08
CA ILE A 285 -5.54 -40.94 -32.37
C ILE A 285 -6.44 -42.17 -32.46
N ASN A 286 -7.52 -42.16 -31.68
CA ASN A 286 -8.48 -43.27 -31.62
C ASN A 286 -9.72 -43.05 -32.50
N SER A 287 -9.94 -41.84 -33.03
CA SER A 287 -11.10 -41.49 -33.86
C SER A 287 -11.02 -42.04 -35.30
N ALA A 288 -12.17 -42.36 -35.88
CA ALA A 288 -12.30 -42.86 -37.26
C ALA A 288 -12.27 -41.72 -38.32
N LEU A 289 -11.23 -40.89 -38.28
CA LEU A 289 -11.08 -39.71 -39.14
C LEU A 289 -11.01 -40.07 -40.63
N THR A 290 -11.53 -39.22 -41.52
CA THR A 290 -11.55 -39.49 -42.97
C THR A 290 -10.38 -38.81 -43.68
N THR A 291 -10.22 -37.51 -43.53
CA THR A 291 -9.23 -36.68 -44.24
C THR A 291 -8.03 -36.27 -43.40
N TYR A 292 -8.22 -36.01 -42.10
CA TYR A 292 -7.18 -35.53 -41.22
C TYR A 292 -6.14 -36.62 -40.92
N VAL A 293 -4.90 -36.21 -40.74
CA VAL A 293 -3.74 -36.98 -40.30
C VAL A 293 -2.93 -36.04 -39.40
N LEU A 294 -2.55 -36.47 -38.22
CA LEU A 294 -1.68 -35.69 -37.33
C LEU A 294 -0.23 -35.82 -37.81
N PRO A 295 0.47 -34.71 -38.11
CA PRO A 295 1.91 -34.73 -38.29
C PRO A 295 2.56 -34.98 -36.92
N ALA A 296 2.96 -36.23 -36.67
CA ALA A 296 3.98 -36.57 -35.69
C ALA A 296 5.29 -36.96 -36.39
N GLU A 297 5.50 -36.41 -37.59
CA GLU A 297 6.82 -36.24 -38.16
C GLU A 297 7.76 -35.69 -37.09
N ASN A 298 9.01 -35.63 -37.43
CA ASN A 298 9.90 -34.73 -36.80
C ASN A 298 10.44 -35.19 -35.41
N ASN A 299 10.06 -36.38 -34.92
CA ASN A 299 10.40 -36.93 -33.59
C ASN A 299 11.46 -38.06 -33.59
N TRP A 300 12.23 -38.17 -32.49
CA TRP A 300 13.07 -39.34 -32.19
C TRP A 300 12.31 -40.37 -31.36
N TRP A 301 12.07 -41.54 -31.94
CA TRP A 301 11.24 -42.61 -31.35
C TRP A 301 12.01 -43.63 -30.50
N GLY A 302 13.19 -43.27 -29.98
CA GLY A 302 14.02 -44.13 -29.13
C GLY A 302 14.79 -45.26 -29.85
N SER A 303 14.55 -45.45 -31.14
CA SER A 303 15.12 -46.51 -31.98
C SER A 303 15.48 -46.00 -33.37
N TYR A 304 16.62 -46.43 -33.91
CA TYR A 304 17.00 -46.08 -35.30
C TYR A 304 16.12 -46.76 -36.37
N ALA A 305 15.22 -47.65 -35.97
CA ALA A 305 14.23 -48.27 -36.84
C ALA A 305 12.85 -47.54 -36.82
N GLY A 306 12.75 -46.37 -36.18
CA GLY A 306 11.51 -45.60 -36.10
C GLY A 306 10.49 -46.17 -35.08
N PRO A 307 9.24 -45.67 -35.09
CA PRO A 307 8.23 -46.04 -34.11
C PRO A 307 7.86 -47.52 -34.20
N GLY A 308 7.82 -48.21 -33.06
CA GLY A 308 7.59 -49.67 -32.97
C GLY A 308 8.72 -50.55 -33.52
N GLY A 309 9.70 -49.99 -34.24
CA GLY A 309 10.75 -50.74 -34.92
C GLY A 309 11.88 -51.16 -33.99
N THR A 310 12.32 -52.42 -34.06
CA THR A 310 13.54 -52.88 -33.35
C THR A 310 14.79 -52.52 -34.16
N ASP A 311 15.70 -51.72 -33.60
CA ASP A 311 16.98 -51.42 -34.25
C ASP A 311 18.04 -52.52 -34.08
N GLY A 312 19.16 -52.39 -34.79
CA GLY A 312 20.28 -53.34 -34.72
C GLY A 312 21.00 -53.40 -33.37
N GLY A 313 20.67 -52.51 -32.42
CA GLY A 313 21.11 -52.59 -31.02
C GLY A 313 20.12 -53.33 -30.12
N GLY A 314 18.96 -53.75 -30.64
CA GLY A 314 17.90 -54.42 -29.89
C GLY A 314 16.93 -53.48 -29.17
N ARG A 315 17.01 -52.16 -29.41
CA ARG A 315 16.03 -51.21 -28.85
C ARG A 315 14.76 -51.26 -29.68
N VAL A 316 13.62 -51.45 -29.03
CA VAL A 316 12.30 -51.31 -29.66
C VAL A 316 11.91 -49.83 -29.59
N GLY A 317 11.59 -49.24 -30.74
CA GLY A 317 11.11 -47.87 -30.82
C GLY A 317 9.74 -47.75 -30.18
N SER A 318 9.47 -46.63 -29.53
CA SER A 318 8.16 -46.39 -28.94
C SER A 318 7.09 -46.29 -30.03
N ALA A 319 5.98 -46.99 -29.83
CA ALA A 319 5.00 -47.24 -30.90
C ALA A 319 3.99 -46.09 -31.07
N ILE A 320 3.36 -46.05 -32.25
CA ILE A 320 2.17 -45.25 -32.53
C ILE A 320 0.94 -46.18 -32.64
N SER A 321 -0.26 -45.64 -32.43
CA SER A 321 -1.50 -46.43 -32.42
C SER A 321 -1.73 -47.22 -33.72
N SER A 322 -1.89 -48.54 -33.61
CA SER A 322 -2.12 -49.44 -34.75
C SER A 322 -3.59 -49.54 -35.21
N ASN A 323 -4.52 -49.03 -34.41
CA ASN A 323 -5.96 -49.23 -34.60
C ASN A 323 -6.56 -48.43 -35.79
N VAL A 324 -5.92 -47.33 -36.20
CA VAL A 324 -6.22 -46.64 -37.45
C VAL A 324 -4.92 -46.34 -38.21
N PRO A 325 -4.45 -47.26 -39.08
CA PRO A 325 -3.22 -47.05 -39.86
C PRO A 325 -3.28 -45.78 -40.71
N ALA A 326 -2.16 -45.03 -40.73
CA ALA A 326 -2.00 -43.74 -41.43
C ALA A 326 -2.87 -42.57 -40.90
N LYS A 327 -3.05 -42.46 -39.58
CA LYS A 327 -3.61 -41.26 -38.91
C LYS A 327 -2.66 -40.47 -38.03
N VAL A 328 -1.49 -41.05 -37.77
CA VAL A 328 -0.31 -40.36 -37.24
C VAL A 328 0.77 -40.57 -38.29
N ASP A 329 1.22 -39.49 -38.95
CA ASP A 329 2.41 -39.55 -39.81
C ASP A 329 3.65 -39.35 -38.95
N ALA A 330 4.79 -39.95 -39.32
CA ALA A 330 5.96 -40.07 -38.43
C ALA A 330 7.34 -40.04 -39.14
N ASP A 331 7.39 -39.64 -40.41
CA ASP A 331 8.59 -39.61 -41.27
C ASP A 331 8.68 -38.25 -41.97
N PRO A 332 9.73 -37.39 -41.77
CA PRO A 332 11.07 -37.60 -41.19
C PRO A 332 11.22 -37.12 -39.71
N TRP A 333 12.34 -36.49 -39.25
CA TRP A 333 12.65 -36.07 -37.83
C TRP A 333 13.21 -34.46 -37.62
N THR A 334 12.54 -33.26 -37.11
CA THR A 334 12.75 -31.63 -37.03
C THR A 334 11.95 -30.45 -36.06
N LEU A 335 11.64 -29.04 -36.29
CA LEU A 335 11.37 -27.72 -35.33
C LEU A 335 10.49 -26.27 -35.62
N GLY A 336 10.23 -25.13 -34.75
CA GLY A 336 9.42 -23.71 -34.91
C GLY A 336 9.35 -22.28 -33.95
N GLN A 337 8.39 -21.19 -34.06
CA GLN A 337 7.80 -19.93 -33.16
C GLN A 337 7.95 -18.22 -33.19
N TYR A 338 7.01 -17.25 -32.63
CA TYR A 338 6.96 -15.68 -32.13
C TYR A 338 5.92 -14.43 -32.65
N GLY A 339 5.44 -13.11 -32.23
CA GLY A 339 5.42 -11.82 -31.23
C GLY A 339 4.44 -10.41 -31.43
N ILE A 340 4.35 -9.19 -30.63
CA ILE A 340 3.22 -7.99 -30.44
C ILE A 340 3.46 -6.31 -30.10
N ASP A 341 2.49 -5.24 -29.97
CA ASP A 341 2.48 -3.60 -29.71
C ASP A 341 1.08 -2.67 -29.42
N SER A 342 0.61 -1.33 -29.09
CA SER A 342 0.77 0.23 -28.56
C SER A 342 -0.61 1.21 -28.31
N ASP A 343 -1.03 2.57 -27.94
CA ASP A 343 -0.76 4.10 -27.46
C ASP A 343 -1.90 5.19 -26.76
N SER A 344 -1.93 6.64 -26.69
CA SER A 344 -2.67 7.77 -25.73
C SER A 344 -3.36 9.25 -26.21
N ASP A 345 -3.84 10.51 -25.64
CA ASP A 345 -3.97 11.55 -24.40
C ASP A 345 -5.21 12.72 -24.06
N THR A 346 -5.13 14.15 -23.82
CA THR A 346 -5.90 15.24 -22.87
C THR A 346 -6.59 16.72 -23.33
N GLN A 347 -7.07 17.96 -22.73
CA GLN A 347 -7.29 18.91 -21.43
C GLN A 347 -8.39 20.23 -21.32
N ASN A 348 -8.28 21.47 -20.60
CA ASN A 348 -9.34 22.57 -20.01
C ASN A 348 -9.30 24.25 -20.22
N ASN A 349 -9.83 25.47 -19.62
CA ASN A 349 -10.64 26.23 -18.46
C ASN A 349 -11.31 27.79 -18.61
N ASP A 350 -11.81 28.66 -17.57
CA ASP A 350 -12.60 30.07 -17.52
C ASP A 350 -12.37 31.18 -16.28
N ILE A 351 -12.95 32.41 -15.76
CA ILE A 351 -14.10 33.54 -15.80
C ILE A 351 -13.97 35.03 -15.00
N ASP A 352 -15.01 35.96 -14.62
CA ASP A 352 -15.06 37.54 -14.24
C ASP A 352 -16.08 38.32 -13.13
N PRO A 353 -16.07 39.72 -12.74
CA PRO A 353 -16.79 40.65 -11.63
C PRO A 353 -17.47 42.17 -11.91
N ASP A 354 -17.97 43.29 -11.15
CA ASP A 354 -18.57 43.89 -9.79
C ASP A 354 -19.21 45.46 -9.71
N ASP A 355 -19.63 46.23 -8.57
CA ASP A 355 -20.57 47.54 -8.36
C ASP A 355 -20.30 48.88 -7.36
N ASP A 356 -21.23 49.71 -6.62
CA ASP A 356 -21.02 51.08 -5.75
C ASP A 356 -22.11 52.15 -5.05
N GLY A 357 -21.95 52.87 -3.84
CA GLY A 357 -22.61 54.19 -3.27
C GLY A 357 -22.90 55.00 -1.82
N ASP A 358 -22.73 54.73 -0.44
CA ASP A 358 -23.41 55.46 0.83
C ASP A 358 -22.90 56.66 1.85
N GLY A 359 -22.18 56.44 3.04
CA GLY A 359 -21.67 57.34 4.16
C GLY A 359 -20.16 57.78 4.33
N TYR A 360 -19.31 57.66 3.30
CA TYR A 360 -17.89 58.08 3.18
C TYR A 360 -17.41 58.63 1.78
N ASN A 361 -18.14 58.43 0.68
CA ASN A 361 -18.01 58.75 -0.77
C ASN A 361 -17.33 57.71 -1.72
N ASP A 362 -18.12 56.89 -2.44
CA ASP A 362 -17.93 56.17 -3.74
C ASP A 362 -16.72 55.23 -3.91
N ASN A 363 -15.76 55.24 -2.98
CA ASN A 363 -14.60 54.33 -2.93
C ASN A 363 -14.15 54.14 -1.46
N ILE A 364 -15.10 54.23 -0.52
CA ILE A 364 -14.94 53.98 0.93
C ILE A 364 -16.24 53.37 1.52
N GLU A 365 -17.39 53.59 0.86
CA GLU A 365 -18.69 52.96 1.16
C GLU A 365 -18.79 51.55 0.61
N THR A 366 -18.40 51.32 -0.66
CA THR A 366 -17.92 50.02 -1.14
C THR A 366 -16.96 49.38 -0.17
N ASN A 367 -16.02 50.15 0.37
CA ASN A 367 -14.99 49.61 1.26
C ASN A 367 -15.54 49.31 2.67
N ALA A 368 -16.82 49.58 2.95
CA ALA A 368 -17.51 49.29 4.20
C ALA A 368 -18.73 48.36 4.02
N GLY A 369 -19.32 48.29 2.83
CA GLY A 369 -20.53 47.52 2.52
C GLY A 369 -21.81 48.06 3.17
N THR A 370 -21.82 49.33 3.57
CA THR A 370 -22.86 49.92 4.42
C THR A 370 -23.91 50.68 3.58
N ASP A 371 -24.91 49.95 3.07
CA ASP A 371 -25.86 50.38 2.00
C ASP A 371 -25.13 51.00 0.79
N GLU A 372 -25.84 51.72 -0.09
CA GLU A 372 -25.27 52.60 -1.13
C GLU A 372 -26.04 53.95 -1.22
N LEU A 373 -26.85 54.30 -0.20
CA LEU A 373 -27.62 55.56 -0.06
C LEU A 373 -28.42 55.71 1.29
N ASP A 374 -28.56 54.66 2.12
CA ASP A 374 -29.40 54.61 3.33
C ASP A 374 -28.65 54.73 4.69
N ASN A 375 -28.72 55.92 5.28
CA ASN A 375 -28.27 56.29 6.65
C ASN A 375 -28.83 55.47 7.86
N SER A 376 -29.65 54.44 7.64
CA SER A 376 -29.97 53.46 8.69
C SER A 376 -28.89 52.37 8.81
N SER A 377 -28.08 52.23 7.77
CA SER A 377 -26.70 51.75 7.83
C SER A 377 -25.79 52.84 8.40
N TYR A 378 -24.69 52.44 9.04
CA TYR A 378 -23.69 53.37 9.58
C TYR A 378 -22.37 52.63 9.91
N PRO A 379 -21.22 53.33 9.95
CA PRO A 379 -19.95 52.76 10.39
C PRO A 379 -20.11 52.01 11.72
N ALA A 380 -19.80 50.72 11.71
CA ALA A 380 -19.80 49.90 12.90
C ALA A 380 -18.71 50.35 13.90
N ALA A 381 -18.64 49.73 15.09
CA ALA A 381 -17.39 49.77 15.84
C ALA A 381 -16.27 49.25 14.90
N PRO A 382 -15.10 49.92 14.86
CA PRO A 382 -14.22 49.86 13.70
C PRO A 382 -13.92 48.42 13.27
N ALA A 383 -14.17 48.14 11.99
CA ALA A 383 -13.90 46.84 11.36
C ALA A 383 -12.40 46.53 11.32
N VAL A 384 -11.57 47.58 11.34
CA VAL A 384 -10.11 47.52 11.44
C VAL A 384 -9.66 48.60 12.41
N VAL A 385 -8.78 48.27 13.36
CA VAL A 385 -8.06 49.22 14.23
C VAL A 385 -6.56 49.00 14.14
N TYR A 386 -5.77 50.00 14.52
CA TYR A 386 -4.31 49.97 14.52
C TYR A 386 -3.70 50.27 15.89
N VAL A 387 -2.54 49.67 16.18
CA VAL A 387 -1.81 49.79 17.44
C VAL A 387 -0.32 50.02 17.16
N ASP A 388 0.34 50.94 17.89
CA ASP A 388 1.75 51.32 17.74
C ASP A 388 2.34 51.71 19.12
N ASP A 389 3.41 51.04 19.57
CA ASP A 389 4.03 51.31 20.89
C ASP A 389 4.70 52.70 20.98
N GLY A 390 4.88 53.39 19.85
CA GLY A 390 5.38 54.75 19.73
C GLY A 390 4.29 55.83 19.64
N TRP A 391 3.00 55.48 19.55
CA TRP A 391 1.91 56.47 19.60
C TRP A 391 1.65 56.95 21.04
N SER A 392 0.94 58.07 21.16
CA SER A 392 0.60 58.71 22.46
C SER A 392 -0.37 59.89 22.31
N ASP A 393 -0.38 60.54 21.13
CA ASP A 393 -1.45 61.41 20.68
C ASP A 393 -1.62 61.38 19.15
N GLN A 394 -2.65 62.07 18.65
CA GLN A 394 -2.98 62.18 17.23
C GLN A 394 -1.79 62.63 16.36
N SER A 395 -0.78 63.35 16.88
CA SER A 395 0.36 63.79 16.09
C SER A 395 1.33 62.65 15.72
N GLY A 396 1.31 61.52 16.43
CA GLY A 396 1.94 60.27 16.00
C GLY A 396 1.16 59.62 14.87
N VAL A 397 -0.16 59.46 15.07
CA VAL A 397 -1.10 58.89 14.09
C VAL A 397 -1.10 59.68 12.77
N ASP A 398 -1.03 61.01 12.82
CA ASP A 398 -0.94 61.89 11.66
C ASP A 398 0.34 61.66 10.83
N VAL A 399 1.45 61.25 11.45
CA VAL A 399 2.69 60.88 10.74
C VAL A 399 2.54 59.52 10.06
N TYR A 400 1.92 58.53 10.72
CA TYR A 400 1.61 57.25 10.09
C TYR A 400 0.65 57.44 8.90
N ASN A 401 -0.44 58.21 9.08
CA ASN A 401 -1.40 58.59 8.04
C ASN A 401 -0.71 59.24 6.83
N ALA A 402 0.20 60.19 7.06
CA ALA A 402 0.92 60.87 5.98
C ALA A 402 1.91 59.95 5.22
N ASN A 403 2.43 58.91 5.87
CA ASN A 403 3.37 57.96 5.25
C ASN A 403 2.66 56.82 4.50
N ASN A 404 1.59 56.27 5.10
CA ASN A 404 0.89 55.07 4.62
C ASN A 404 -0.44 55.36 3.90
N SER A 405 -0.80 56.64 3.74
CA SER A 405 -2.03 57.12 3.10
C SER A 405 -3.34 56.69 3.80
N THR A 406 -3.27 56.40 5.11
CA THR A 406 -4.43 56.10 5.96
C THR A 406 -5.04 57.38 6.57
N SER A 407 -6.20 57.26 7.22
CA SER A 407 -6.94 58.38 7.83
C SER A 407 -7.37 58.11 9.28
N LEU A 408 -6.50 57.46 10.05
CA LEU A 408 -6.76 56.99 11.41
C LEU A 408 -6.87 58.13 12.43
N THR A 409 -7.66 57.89 13.47
CA THR A 409 -8.04 58.81 14.55
C THR A 409 -7.73 58.19 15.92
N TRP A 410 -6.90 58.89 16.69
CA TRP A 410 -6.47 58.52 18.03
C TRP A 410 -7.65 58.28 18.99
N ASN A 411 -7.63 57.17 19.72
CA ASN A 411 -8.70 56.65 20.58
C ASN A 411 -10.03 56.31 19.86
N ILE A 412 -10.02 56.14 18.53
CA ILE A 412 -11.17 55.62 17.76
C ILE A 412 -10.76 54.32 17.06
N ASP A 413 -9.80 54.40 16.15
CA ASP A 413 -9.23 53.29 15.36
C ASP A 413 -7.69 53.27 15.41
N ALA A 414 -7.08 54.07 16.29
CA ALA A 414 -5.64 54.12 16.58
C ALA A 414 -5.36 54.20 18.09
N PHE A 415 -4.49 53.33 18.61
CA PHE A 415 -4.19 53.14 20.04
C PHE A 415 -2.69 52.87 20.30
N ASP A 416 -2.20 53.01 21.54
CA ASP A 416 -0.83 52.63 21.94
C ASP A 416 -0.73 51.21 22.54
N THR A 417 -1.85 50.63 22.97
CA THR A 417 -1.87 49.29 23.59
C THR A 417 -2.79 48.31 22.86
N ILE A 418 -2.33 47.07 22.71
CA ILE A 418 -3.07 45.99 22.02
C ILE A 418 -4.41 45.73 22.71
N GLN A 419 -4.46 45.78 24.05
CA GLN A 419 -5.71 45.58 24.80
C GLN A 419 -6.74 46.69 24.54
N GLU A 420 -6.33 47.94 24.26
CA GLU A 420 -7.29 49.00 23.88
C GLU A 420 -7.81 48.83 22.45
N GLY A 421 -6.96 48.41 21.51
CA GLY A 421 -7.39 47.98 20.17
C GLY A 421 -8.39 46.82 20.22
N ILE A 422 -8.06 45.76 20.98
CA ILE A 422 -8.96 44.64 21.30
C ILE A 422 -10.25 45.14 21.94
N ASN A 423 -10.23 46.12 22.83
CA ASN A 423 -11.45 46.66 23.45
C ASN A 423 -12.33 47.41 22.43
N ALA A 424 -11.74 48.17 21.50
CA ALA A 424 -12.43 49.08 20.59
C ALA A 424 -13.00 48.45 19.30
N VAL A 425 -12.31 47.47 18.71
CA VAL A 425 -12.72 46.79 17.46
C VAL A 425 -14.12 46.16 17.55
N GLN A 426 -14.87 46.02 16.45
CA GLN A 426 -16.09 45.20 16.50
C GLN A 426 -15.80 43.71 16.71
N SER A 427 -16.82 42.95 17.13
CA SER A 427 -16.76 41.50 17.08
C SER A 427 -16.66 41.05 15.61
N GLY A 428 -15.62 40.27 15.29
CA GLY A 428 -15.28 39.85 13.91
C GLY A 428 -14.51 40.89 13.10
N GLY A 429 -14.00 41.97 13.71
CA GLY A 429 -13.08 42.92 13.07
C GLY A 429 -11.60 42.61 13.38
N THR A 430 -10.70 43.31 12.69
CA THR A 430 -9.23 43.11 12.78
C THR A 430 -8.54 44.15 13.65
N VAL A 431 -7.58 43.72 14.47
CA VAL A 431 -6.65 44.54 15.24
C VAL A 431 -5.26 44.40 14.60
N ASN A 432 -4.87 45.39 13.80
CA ASN A 432 -3.52 45.47 13.24
C ASN A 432 -2.56 46.03 14.29
N VAL A 433 -1.43 45.36 14.49
CA VAL A 433 -0.39 45.77 15.44
C VAL A 433 0.90 46.03 14.66
N LEU A 434 1.39 47.27 14.72
CA LEU A 434 2.58 47.70 13.99
C LEU A 434 3.86 47.23 14.69
N ALA A 435 4.94 47.15 13.92
CA ALA A 435 6.26 46.67 14.37
C ALA A 435 6.74 47.40 15.65
N GLY A 436 6.92 46.63 16.73
CA GLY A 436 7.16 47.14 18.09
C GLY A 436 7.34 46.01 19.11
N LEU A 437 7.58 46.36 20.38
CA LEU A 437 7.71 45.43 21.50
C LEU A 437 6.66 45.69 22.57
N TYR A 438 5.62 44.87 22.57
CA TYR A 438 4.47 44.96 23.46
C TYR A 438 4.67 44.02 24.65
N GLU A 439 5.33 44.50 25.71
CA GLU A 439 5.38 43.83 27.01
C GLU A 439 3.99 43.89 27.68
N CYS A 440 3.18 42.85 27.53
CA CYS A 440 1.82 42.78 28.05
C CYS A 440 1.27 41.35 28.15
N ASP A 441 0.34 41.14 29.08
CA ASP A 441 -0.60 40.00 29.04
C ASP A 441 -1.96 40.48 28.49
N LEU A 442 -2.69 39.64 27.74
CA LEU A 442 -3.89 40.00 26.96
C LEU A 442 -5.11 39.12 27.27
N ILE A 443 -6.32 39.68 27.15
CA ILE A 443 -7.60 38.98 27.29
C ILE A 443 -8.52 39.27 26.09
N ILE A 444 -8.95 38.21 25.39
CA ILE A 444 -9.81 38.27 24.20
C ILE A 444 -11.16 37.59 24.51
N GLN A 445 -12.21 38.41 24.67
CA GLN A 445 -13.58 37.98 25.05
C GLN A 445 -14.63 38.18 23.94
N LYS A 446 -14.19 38.36 22.69
CA LYS A 446 -15.04 38.43 21.49
C LYS A 446 -14.26 37.90 20.29
N SER A 447 -14.98 37.40 19.28
CA SER A 447 -14.41 37.13 17.96
C SER A 447 -13.69 38.37 17.43
N LEU A 448 -12.49 38.20 16.89
CA LEU A 448 -11.69 39.21 16.20
C LEU A 448 -10.55 38.53 15.44
N GLU A 449 -9.92 39.25 14.53
CA GLU A 449 -8.56 38.94 14.09
C GLU A 449 -7.57 39.83 14.83
N LEU A 450 -6.47 39.27 15.30
CA LEU A 450 -5.32 39.99 15.83
C LEU A 450 -4.14 39.70 14.90
N ALA A 451 -3.66 40.72 14.19
CA ALA A 451 -2.66 40.59 13.13
C ALA A 451 -1.46 41.51 13.40
N GLY A 452 -0.25 40.94 13.41
CA GLY A 452 1.00 41.70 13.46
C GLY A 452 1.48 42.10 12.06
N GLU A 453 2.13 43.26 11.94
CA GLU A 453 2.62 43.81 10.66
C GLU A 453 3.61 42.87 9.95
N ASP A 454 4.52 42.26 10.71
CA ASP A 454 5.41 41.17 10.28
C ASP A 454 5.92 40.41 11.52
N LYS A 455 5.91 39.07 11.45
CA LYS A 455 6.30 38.19 12.57
C LYS A 455 7.76 38.32 13.01
N ALA A 456 8.64 38.86 12.16
CA ALA A 456 10.03 39.15 12.50
C ALA A 456 10.25 40.55 13.11
N THR A 457 9.22 41.40 13.22
CA THR A 457 9.33 42.78 13.74
C THR A 457 8.26 43.16 14.77
N THR A 458 7.18 42.39 14.89
CA THR A 458 6.06 42.66 15.81
C THR A 458 6.08 41.64 16.94
N THR A 459 6.52 42.05 18.13
CA THR A 459 6.71 41.14 19.27
C THR A 459 5.73 41.44 20.40
N ILE A 460 4.90 40.45 20.75
CA ILE A 460 4.20 40.40 22.05
C ILE A 460 5.09 39.64 23.03
N LYS A 461 5.35 40.21 24.21
CA LYS A 461 6.11 39.55 25.26
C LYS A 461 5.27 39.44 26.54
N GLY A 462 4.99 38.20 26.95
CA GLY A 462 4.23 37.91 28.17
C GLY A 462 4.96 38.35 29.44
N ILE A 463 4.21 38.63 30.51
CA ILE A 463 4.75 39.09 31.81
C ILE A 463 4.50 38.04 32.91
N ALA A 464 3.33 37.41 32.92
CA ALA A 464 2.93 36.47 33.98
C ALA A 464 3.80 35.19 34.04
N THR A 465 4.38 34.92 35.21
CA THR A 465 5.09 33.67 35.57
C THR A 465 4.58 33.15 36.92
N GLU A 466 4.61 31.83 37.11
CA GLU A 466 4.11 31.18 38.33
C GLU A 466 5.08 30.09 38.82
N PRO A 467 5.21 29.86 40.15
CA PRO A 467 6.08 28.81 40.67
C PRO A 467 5.70 27.42 40.17
N TRP A 468 6.68 26.54 39.93
CA TRP A 468 6.48 25.16 39.48
C TRP A 468 5.55 24.35 40.41
N THR A 469 5.51 24.69 41.71
CA THR A 469 4.58 24.09 42.69
C THR A 469 3.10 24.41 42.43
N SER A 470 2.79 25.34 41.54
CA SER A 470 1.42 25.67 41.09
C SER A 470 0.97 24.82 39.90
N PHE A 471 1.88 24.08 39.24
CA PHE A 471 1.59 23.27 38.05
C PHE A 471 0.39 22.31 38.27
N PRO A 472 -0.58 22.22 37.34
CA PRO A 472 -0.62 22.82 36.00
C PRO A 472 -1.35 24.18 35.93
N LEU A 473 -1.62 24.84 37.06
CA LEU A 473 -2.32 26.13 37.08
C LEU A 473 -1.33 27.30 37.05
N ALA A 474 -1.38 28.08 35.97
CA ALA A 474 -0.65 29.34 35.88
C ALA A 474 -1.48 30.45 35.21
N THR A 475 -1.20 31.68 35.63
CA THR A 475 -1.73 32.90 35.01
C THR A 475 -1.28 32.99 33.54
N GLN A 476 -2.22 33.33 32.67
CA GLN A 476 -2.09 33.29 31.22
C GLN A 476 -1.41 34.55 30.67
N ASN A 477 -0.57 34.43 29.64
CA ASN A 477 -0.05 35.58 28.90
C ASN A 477 -1.03 36.06 27.81
N ILE A 478 -1.75 35.16 27.13
CA ILE A 478 -2.84 35.49 26.21
C ILE A 478 -4.01 34.55 26.48
N ASP A 479 -5.13 35.11 26.96
CA ASP A 479 -6.34 34.37 27.33
C ASP A 479 -7.44 34.56 26.28
N VAL A 480 -7.71 33.51 25.49
CA VAL A 480 -8.72 33.50 24.43
C VAL A 480 -9.98 32.80 24.92
N GLN A 481 -11.03 33.57 25.17
CA GLN A 481 -12.28 33.13 25.80
C GLN A 481 -13.49 33.14 24.85
N ALA A 482 -13.28 33.30 23.54
CA ALA A 482 -14.33 33.51 22.55
C ALA A 482 -14.17 32.60 21.33
N ASP A 483 -15.29 32.38 20.62
CA ASP A 483 -15.34 31.71 19.33
C ASP A 483 -14.81 32.63 18.21
N SER A 484 -14.31 32.03 17.12
CA SER A 484 -13.88 32.72 15.89
C SER A 484 -12.89 33.86 16.14
N VAL A 485 -11.82 33.56 16.89
CA VAL A 485 -10.65 34.41 17.08
C VAL A 485 -9.50 33.91 16.19
N SER A 486 -8.90 34.81 15.43
CA SER A 486 -7.68 34.56 14.65
C SER A 486 -6.48 35.31 15.25
N ILE A 487 -5.31 34.68 15.33
CA ILE A 487 -4.05 35.34 15.76
C ILE A 487 -2.93 34.99 14.77
N ASN A 488 -2.37 36.00 14.11
CA ASN A 488 -1.30 35.83 13.11
C ASN A 488 -0.27 36.97 13.06
N GLY A 489 0.89 36.72 12.46
CA GLY A 489 1.87 37.77 12.14
C GLY A 489 2.74 38.27 13.30
N PHE A 490 2.82 37.54 14.42
CA PHE A 490 3.61 37.94 15.59
C PHE A 490 4.84 37.06 15.84
N THR A 491 5.88 37.64 16.45
CA THR A 491 6.65 36.90 17.46
C THR A 491 5.90 36.97 18.78
N ILE A 492 5.64 35.83 19.42
CA ILE A 492 5.03 35.74 20.74
C ILE A 492 6.07 35.12 21.67
N GLU A 493 6.70 35.95 22.49
CA GLU A 493 7.78 35.57 23.39
C GLU A 493 7.27 35.39 24.83
N SER A 494 7.76 34.35 25.51
CA SER A 494 7.46 34.15 26.93
C SER A 494 8.07 35.28 27.78
N PRO A 495 7.60 35.49 29.02
CA PRO A 495 8.42 36.14 30.03
C PRO A 495 9.77 35.42 30.17
N ASN A 496 10.78 36.13 30.67
CA ASN A 496 12.05 35.52 31.03
C ASN A 496 11.82 34.67 32.29
N VAL A 497 11.56 33.37 32.13
CA VAL A 497 11.14 32.52 33.26
C VAL A 497 12.27 32.37 34.29
N GLU A 498 11.96 32.66 35.57
CA GLU A 498 12.89 32.49 36.69
C GLU A 498 12.97 31.03 37.18
N THR A 499 14.17 30.61 37.59
CA THR A 499 14.45 29.34 38.25
C THR A 499 13.45 29.02 39.37
N GLY A 500 12.76 27.89 39.23
CA GLY A 500 11.67 27.42 40.09
C GLY A 500 10.26 27.80 39.60
N SER A 501 10.13 28.37 38.40
CA SER A 501 8.87 28.87 37.81
C SER A 501 8.61 28.31 36.40
N TYR A 502 7.44 28.62 35.85
CA TYR A 502 7.04 28.38 34.46
C TYR A 502 6.08 29.49 33.99
N SER A 503 5.68 29.46 32.71
CA SER A 503 4.66 30.37 32.14
C SER A 503 3.65 29.63 31.27
N SER A 504 2.47 30.23 31.09
CA SER A 504 1.41 29.77 30.19
C SER A 504 1.20 30.83 29.11
N GLY A 505 1.61 30.55 27.88
CA GLY A 505 1.52 31.47 26.74
C GLY A 505 0.08 31.76 26.33
N LEU A 506 -0.39 31.09 25.28
CA LEU A 506 -1.79 31.14 24.85
C LEU A 506 -2.60 30.07 25.60
N VAL A 507 -3.70 30.47 26.21
CA VAL A 507 -4.72 29.57 26.77
C VAL A 507 -6.04 29.81 26.05
N ILE A 508 -6.60 28.77 25.43
CA ILE A 508 -7.67 28.92 24.44
C ILE A 508 -8.91 28.09 24.79
N THR A 509 -10.08 28.72 24.67
CA THR A 509 -11.39 28.06 24.52
C THR A 509 -12.20 28.78 23.45
N GLY A 510 -13.19 28.10 22.88
CA GLY A 510 -14.08 28.66 21.86
C GLY A 510 -13.97 27.91 20.54
N LEU A 511 -15.05 27.96 19.77
CA LEU A 511 -15.22 27.27 18.51
C LEU A 511 -14.50 27.99 17.37
N ASN A 512 -13.93 27.25 16.41
CA ASN A 512 -13.37 27.79 15.17
C ASN A 512 -12.26 28.86 15.36
N ASN A 513 -11.43 28.72 16.40
CA ASN A 513 -10.28 29.62 16.64
C ASN A 513 -9.05 29.19 15.82
N ALA A 514 -8.33 30.16 15.24
CA ALA A 514 -7.22 29.93 14.33
C ALA A 514 -5.93 30.64 14.79
N ILE A 515 -4.86 29.89 15.04
CA ILE A 515 -3.54 30.42 15.40
C ILE A 515 -2.56 30.09 14.29
N TYR A 516 -2.07 31.09 13.55
CA TYR A 516 -1.27 30.80 12.35
C TYR A 516 -0.19 31.82 12.00
N GLU A 517 0.85 31.38 11.29
CA GLU A 517 1.94 32.23 10.82
C GLU A 517 2.62 33.06 11.94
N ASN A 518 2.71 32.54 13.16
CA ASN A 518 3.43 33.16 14.27
C ASN A 518 4.81 32.51 14.50
N ILE A 519 5.69 33.20 15.23
CA ILE A 519 6.92 32.65 15.81
C ILE A 519 6.76 32.65 17.33
N PHE A 520 6.71 31.49 17.96
CA PHE A 520 6.68 31.36 19.42
C PHE A 520 8.09 31.17 19.98
N SER A 521 8.48 32.03 20.92
CA SER A 521 9.83 32.07 21.51
C SER A 521 9.79 31.81 23.01
N SER A 522 10.26 30.64 23.46
CA SER A 522 10.32 30.28 24.89
C SER A 522 11.70 30.55 25.48
N VAL A 523 11.77 31.39 26.53
CA VAL A 523 13.03 31.88 27.12
C VAL A 523 13.04 31.80 28.67
N SER A 524 14.20 31.55 29.25
CA SER A 524 14.45 31.54 30.71
C SER A 524 15.53 32.56 31.11
N VAL A 525 15.64 32.91 32.40
CA VAL A 525 16.72 33.79 32.89
C VAL A 525 18.09 33.11 32.96
N ASN A 526 18.10 31.78 32.86
CA ASN A 526 19.26 30.91 32.95
C ASN A 526 19.21 29.85 31.84
N ASP A 527 20.31 29.70 31.09
CA ASP A 527 20.52 28.64 30.10
C ASP A 527 21.33 27.47 30.71
N VAL A 528 20.93 26.98 31.90
CA VAL A 528 21.52 25.77 32.48
C VAL A 528 20.52 24.62 32.36
N ASN A 529 20.96 23.54 31.71
CA ASN A 529 20.15 22.35 31.45
C ASN A 529 19.85 21.58 32.77
N ASP A 530 18.90 22.06 33.57
CA ASP A 530 18.43 21.43 34.81
C ASP A 530 16.88 21.29 34.84
N PRO A 531 16.34 20.11 34.48
CA PRO A 531 14.91 19.92 34.27
C PRO A 531 14.09 19.78 35.57
N GLU A 532 14.73 19.76 36.74
CA GLU A 532 14.01 19.88 38.02
C GLU A 532 13.84 21.35 38.45
N VAL A 533 14.44 22.33 37.75
CA VAL A 533 14.59 23.70 38.29
C VAL A 533 14.35 24.86 37.30
N ASP A 534 14.62 24.75 35.99
CA ASP A 534 14.42 25.87 35.03
C ASP A 534 13.29 25.59 34.02
N GLY A 535 12.02 25.73 34.44
CA GLY A 535 10.86 25.48 33.58
C GLY A 535 10.73 26.47 32.41
N GLY A 536 10.32 25.97 31.23
CA GLY A 536 9.99 26.81 30.08
C GLY A 536 8.53 27.28 30.05
N CYS A 537 8.07 27.66 28.86
CA CYS A 537 6.68 28.02 28.60
C CYS A 537 5.84 26.79 28.18
N ILE A 538 4.57 26.75 28.59
CA ILE A 538 3.52 25.99 27.90
C ILE A 538 2.93 26.95 26.86
N VAL A 539 3.41 26.84 25.62
CA VAL A 539 3.29 27.89 24.60
C VAL A 539 1.85 28.05 24.10
N ILE A 540 1.19 26.96 23.71
CA ILE A 540 -0.26 26.92 23.48
C ILE A 540 -0.86 25.80 24.32
N GLN A 541 -1.96 26.08 25.01
CA GLN A 541 -2.80 25.07 25.64
C GLN A 541 -4.29 25.42 25.54
N THR A 542 -5.16 24.44 25.70
CA THR A 542 -6.62 24.65 25.73
C THR A 542 -7.18 24.51 27.15
N TYR A 543 -8.31 25.15 27.44
CA TYR A 543 -8.94 25.05 28.76
C TYR A 543 -9.34 23.62 29.13
N ARG A 544 -8.85 23.15 30.27
CA ARG A 544 -9.16 21.81 30.81
C ARG A 544 -10.56 21.75 31.43
N ASP A 545 -11.20 20.61 31.25
CA ASP A 545 -12.60 20.33 31.58
C ASP A 545 -13.00 20.41 33.06
N ASP A 546 -12.07 20.44 34.01
CA ASP A 546 -12.37 20.60 35.45
C ASP A 546 -12.30 22.06 35.96
N ILE A 547 -11.94 23.03 35.12
CA ILE A 547 -11.85 24.45 35.48
C ILE A 547 -13.26 25.09 35.46
N PRO A 548 -13.84 25.48 36.62
CA PRO A 548 -15.24 25.92 36.65
C PRO A 548 -15.41 27.34 36.09
N GLY A 549 -16.25 27.46 35.05
CA GLY A 549 -16.71 28.76 34.53
C GLY A 549 -16.48 28.97 33.04
N TYR A 550 -15.59 28.19 32.43
CA TYR A 550 -15.30 28.25 30.99
C TYR A 550 -16.07 27.18 30.22
N ASN A 551 -16.27 27.42 28.93
CA ASN A 551 -16.51 26.34 27.98
C ASN A 551 -15.21 25.51 27.88
N SER A 552 -15.32 24.24 27.46
CA SER A 552 -14.16 23.46 27.01
C SER A 552 -14.30 23.00 25.56
N ASP A 553 -15.40 23.34 24.89
CA ASP A 553 -15.56 23.04 23.47
C ASP A 553 -14.65 23.94 22.61
N ILE A 554 -13.75 23.30 21.89
CA ILE A 554 -12.79 23.87 20.93
C ILE A 554 -13.01 23.29 19.51
N SER A 555 -14.22 22.84 19.21
CA SER A 555 -14.56 22.27 17.90
C SER A 555 -14.27 23.26 16.77
N GLY A 556 -13.54 22.81 15.74
CA GLY A 556 -13.10 23.63 14.61
C GLY A 556 -11.79 24.40 14.85
N MET A 557 -11.10 24.20 15.98
CA MET A 557 -9.83 24.86 16.26
C MET A 557 -8.73 24.45 15.27
N GLN A 558 -7.95 25.44 14.80
CA GLN A 558 -6.83 25.26 13.87
C GLN A 558 -5.56 25.92 14.43
N ILE A 559 -4.43 25.22 14.39
CA ILE A 559 -3.10 25.76 14.69
C ILE A 559 -2.18 25.40 13.51
N TYR A 560 -1.77 26.38 12.69
CA TYR A 560 -1.03 26.06 11.46
C TYR A 560 0.08 27.03 11.03
N ASN A 561 1.10 26.54 10.34
CA ASN A 561 2.25 27.31 9.86
C ASN A 561 3.00 28.13 10.93
N ASN A 562 2.89 27.78 12.22
CA ASN A 562 3.63 28.46 13.28
C ASN A 562 5.02 27.85 13.44
N THR A 563 6.01 28.68 13.76
CA THR A 563 7.33 28.24 14.21
C THR A 563 7.38 28.29 15.73
N PHE A 564 7.90 27.26 16.39
CA PHE A 564 8.13 27.20 17.82
C PHE A 564 9.63 27.01 18.06
N GLN A 565 10.24 27.88 18.87
CA GLN A 565 11.67 27.89 19.13
C GLN A 565 11.96 28.18 20.61
N GLY A 566 13.04 27.60 21.14
CA GLY A 566 13.56 27.97 22.46
C GLY A 566 14.49 26.93 23.07
N THR A 567 15.44 27.38 23.88
CA THR A 567 16.37 26.51 24.64
C THR A 567 16.33 26.76 26.16
N PRO A 568 15.15 26.89 26.80
CA PRO A 568 15.10 27.02 28.26
C PRO A 568 15.65 25.73 28.93
N GLY A 569 16.20 25.86 30.13
CA GLY A 569 16.97 24.80 30.79
C GLY A 569 16.26 23.46 30.99
N GLY A 570 14.97 23.50 31.33
CA GLY A 570 14.08 22.34 31.44
C GLY A 570 13.14 22.14 30.25
N GLY A 571 13.37 22.84 29.14
CA GLY A 571 12.60 22.77 27.90
C GLY A 571 11.20 23.41 27.94
N TYR A 572 10.56 23.49 26.77
CA TYR A 572 9.21 24.03 26.59
C TYR A 572 8.19 22.97 26.15
N VAL A 573 6.90 23.29 26.28
CA VAL A 573 5.78 22.50 25.73
C VAL A 573 5.13 23.30 24.60
N GLY A 574 5.07 22.74 23.40
CA GLY A 574 4.57 23.42 22.20
C GLY A 574 3.06 23.62 22.23
N ILE A 575 2.31 22.53 22.08
CA ILE A 575 0.84 22.55 22.01
C ILE A 575 0.26 21.49 22.95
N PHE A 576 -0.61 21.88 23.88
CA PHE A 576 -1.32 20.98 24.80
C PHE A 576 -2.85 21.08 24.62
N ILE A 577 -3.44 20.14 23.89
CA ILE A 577 -4.89 20.02 23.73
C ILE A 577 -5.45 19.21 24.90
N ASN A 578 -6.01 19.89 25.91
CA ASN A 578 -6.63 19.25 27.09
C ASN A 578 -7.95 18.53 26.74
N HIS A 579 -8.38 17.61 27.62
CA HIS A 579 -9.68 16.94 27.50
C HIS A 579 -10.83 17.93 27.72
N THR A 580 -11.96 17.64 27.08
CA THR A 580 -13.12 18.54 26.97
C THR A 580 -14.40 17.77 27.27
N LEU A 581 -15.21 18.24 28.24
CA LEU A 581 -16.46 17.56 28.64
C LEU A 581 -17.57 17.64 27.59
N THR A 582 -17.46 18.58 26.65
CA THR A 582 -18.43 18.83 25.59
C THR A 582 -17.70 19.21 24.30
N GLY A 583 -18.30 18.88 23.16
CA GLY A 583 -17.75 19.17 21.84
C GLY A 583 -16.97 18.00 21.27
N GLU A 584 -17.49 17.42 20.19
CA GLU A 584 -16.88 16.31 19.47
C GLU A 584 -16.38 16.73 18.07
N GLY A 585 -16.37 18.03 17.73
CA GLY A 585 -15.78 18.51 16.48
C GLY A 585 -14.25 18.47 16.49
N SER A 586 -13.66 18.53 15.30
CA SER A 586 -12.23 18.33 15.11
C SER A 586 -11.34 19.44 15.67
N VAL A 587 -10.07 19.11 15.93
CA VAL A 587 -8.97 20.04 16.18
C VAL A 587 -7.86 19.71 15.19
N THR A 588 -7.31 20.69 14.48
CA THR A 588 -6.29 20.50 13.45
C THR A 588 -5.01 21.24 13.80
N ILE A 589 -3.88 20.53 13.82
CA ILE A 589 -2.54 21.05 14.04
C ILE A 589 -1.73 20.72 12.79
N ASN A 590 -1.44 21.70 11.94
CA ASN A 590 -0.99 21.48 10.56
C ASN A 590 0.23 22.33 10.14
N GLY A 591 1.25 21.75 9.51
CA GLY A 591 2.35 22.53 8.91
C GLY A 591 3.22 23.35 9.90
N ASN A 592 3.18 23.05 11.20
CA ASN A 592 3.96 23.78 12.21
C ASN A 592 5.39 23.22 12.30
N SER A 593 6.37 24.07 12.63
CA SER A 593 7.76 23.67 12.87
C SER A 593 8.15 23.90 14.32
N MET A 594 8.83 22.95 14.97
CA MET A 594 9.28 23.04 16.36
C MET A 594 10.76 22.67 16.52
N GLU A 595 11.57 23.55 17.09
CA GLU A 595 13.00 23.32 17.35
C GLU A 595 13.51 23.77 18.73
N GLY A 596 14.55 23.09 19.22
CA GLY A 596 15.23 23.42 20.48
C GLY A 596 14.98 22.42 21.61
N ASN A 597 14.87 22.89 22.84
CA ASN A 597 14.65 22.03 24.02
C ASN A 597 13.15 21.73 24.19
N ILE A 598 12.68 20.67 23.54
CA ILE A 598 11.25 20.31 23.47
C ILE A 598 10.94 19.19 24.48
N VAL A 599 10.20 19.50 25.55
CA VAL A 599 9.71 18.46 26.49
C VAL A 599 8.54 17.69 25.87
N GLN A 600 7.63 18.43 25.23
CA GLN A 600 6.43 17.91 24.58
C GLN A 600 6.13 18.78 23.36
N GLY A 601 6.17 18.22 22.15
CA GLY A 601 5.84 18.97 20.93
C GLY A 601 4.34 19.23 20.84
N VAL A 602 3.56 18.18 20.56
CA VAL A 602 2.10 18.16 20.64
C VAL A 602 1.65 17.11 21.65
N PHE A 603 0.84 17.51 22.63
CA PHE A 603 0.10 16.62 23.52
C PHE A 603 -1.39 16.76 23.20
N THR A 604 -2.12 15.65 23.04
CA THR A 604 -3.58 15.66 22.99
C THR A 604 -4.23 14.65 23.94
N GLU A 605 -5.09 15.18 24.80
CA GLU A 605 -6.06 14.42 25.59
C GLU A 605 -7.40 14.22 24.84
N ARG A 606 -7.67 14.98 23.75
CA ARG A 606 -8.99 15.09 23.09
C ARG A 606 -9.17 14.14 21.90
N TYR A 607 -10.42 13.80 21.61
CA TYR A 607 -10.84 13.03 20.43
C TYR A 607 -10.72 13.90 19.15
N ASN A 608 -10.81 13.28 17.96
CA ASN A 608 -10.95 14.00 16.68
C ASN A 608 -9.83 15.06 16.46
N THR A 609 -8.63 14.77 16.97
CA THR A 609 -7.45 15.63 16.79
C THR A 609 -6.62 15.11 15.62
N THR A 610 -6.30 15.99 14.67
CA THR A 610 -5.41 15.72 13.54
C THR A 610 -4.13 16.51 13.72
N ILE A 611 -2.99 15.82 13.71
CA ILE A 611 -1.63 16.36 13.84
C ILE A 611 -0.93 16.01 12.53
N ASP A 612 -0.97 16.93 11.57
CA ASP A 612 -0.62 16.69 10.17
C ASP A 612 0.53 17.58 9.68
N ASP A 613 1.44 17.08 8.85
CA ASP A 613 2.43 17.93 8.14
C ASP A 613 3.41 18.72 9.04
N ASN A 614 3.54 18.40 10.34
CA ASN A 614 4.38 19.18 11.27
C ASN A 614 5.83 18.65 11.34
N THR A 615 6.80 19.56 11.49
CA THR A 615 8.22 19.23 11.71
C THR A 615 8.60 19.39 13.19
N PHE A 616 9.25 18.39 13.76
CA PHE A 616 9.78 18.37 15.12
C PHE A 616 11.26 17.97 15.10
N ASN A 617 12.14 18.85 15.59
CA ASN A 617 13.58 18.63 15.62
C ASN A 617 14.18 19.15 16.94
N ALA A 618 14.38 18.27 17.91
CA ALA A 618 14.87 18.67 19.23
C ALA A 618 16.41 18.75 19.33
N ALA A 619 16.91 19.42 20.38
CA ALA A 619 18.32 19.77 20.58
C ALA A 619 19.04 18.94 21.68
N GLU A 620 19.26 19.48 22.88
CA GLU A 620 20.03 18.82 23.96
C GLU A 620 19.16 18.24 25.09
N PHE A 621 17.88 18.62 25.16
CA PHE A 621 16.93 18.09 26.14
C PHE A 621 15.58 17.85 25.47
N ALA A 622 15.29 16.59 25.16
CA ALA A 622 14.15 16.23 24.32
C ALA A 622 13.27 15.12 24.92
N GLY A 623 12.03 15.47 25.26
CA GLY A 623 11.04 14.54 25.78
C GLY A 623 10.39 13.72 24.66
N TRP A 624 9.14 14.05 24.31
CA TRP A 624 8.39 13.39 23.22
C TRP A 624 7.86 14.41 22.21
N ALA A 625 7.92 14.08 20.92
CA ALA A 625 7.40 14.94 19.86
C ALA A 625 5.86 14.97 19.86
N ILE A 626 5.23 13.79 19.87
CA ILE A 626 3.77 13.64 19.84
C ILE A 626 3.31 12.72 20.97
N LEU A 627 2.33 13.15 21.76
CA LEU A 627 1.74 12.39 22.87
C LEU A 627 0.22 12.31 22.71
N ILE A 628 -0.28 11.12 22.35
CA ILE A 628 -1.70 10.78 22.25
C ILE A 628 -2.07 9.99 23.50
N GLN A 629 -2.40 10.68 24.60
CA GLN A 629 -2.66 10.06 25.90
C GLN A 629 -3.56 10.93 26.78
N ASP A 630 -4.15 10.36 27.82
CA ASP A 630 -4.91 11.09 28.85
C ASP A 630 -4.35 10.86 30.25
N PHE A 631 -4.16 11.93 31.03
CA PHE A 631 -3.60 11.82 32.39
C PHE A 631 -4.55 11.15 33.39
N ASN A 632 -5.84 11.09 33.11
CA ASN A 632 -6.88 10.46 33.93
C ASN A 632 -7.36 9.12 33.33
N TYR A 633 -6.64 8.59 32.34
CA TYR A 633 -6.96 7.36 31.59
C TYR A 633 -8.33 7.39 30.87
N ARG A 634 -8.91 8.58 30.63
CA ARG A 634 -10.15 8.74 29.88
C ARG A 634 -9.97 8.19 28.45
N PRO A 635 -10.99 7.53 27.86
CA PRO A 635 -10.87 6.98 26.50
C PRO A 635 -10.47 8.05 25.48
N GLN A 636 -9.96 7.63 24.31
CA GLN A 636 -9.78 8.51 23.15
C GLN A 636 -10.22 7.80 21.87
N ASN A 637 -10.71 8.59 20.91
CA ASN A 637 -11.15 8.09 19.62
C ASN A 637 -10.76 9.01 18.47
N ASN A 638 -10.39 8.41 17.33
CA ASN A 638 -10.17 9.10 16.06
C ASN A 638 -9.13 10.23 16.18
N VAL A 639 -7.90 9.86 16.56
CA VAL A 639 -6.75 10.78 16.59
C VAL A 639 -5.79 10.34 15.49
N ILE A 640 -5.35 11.29 14.67
CA ILE A 640 -4.50 11.04 13.50
C ILE A 640 -3.21 11.83 13.69
N ALA A 641 -2.07 11.15 13.60
CA ALA A 641 -0.76 11.77 13.40
C ALA A 641 -0.28 11.39 11.99
N SER A 642 -0.23 12.36 11.08
CA SER A 642 0.13 12.12 9.68
C SER A 642 1.16 13.09 9.12
N ASN A 643 1.94 12.65 8.13
CA ASN A 643 2.83 13.55 7.37
C ASN A 643 3.85 14.34 8.23
N ASN A 644 4.10 13.95 9.48
CA ASN A 644 5.01 14.67 10.37
C ASN A 644 6.45 14.19 10.19
N ILE A 645 7.42 15.09 10.35
CA ILE A 645 8.85 14.77 10.47
C ILE A 645 9.21 14.85 11.95
N VAL A 646 9.70 13.75 12.54
CA VAL A 646 9.90 13.61 13.99
C VAL A 646 11.33 13.13 14.28
N SER A 647 12.18 14.04 14.78
CA SER A 647 13.61 13.78 14.92
C SER A 647 14.26 14.25 16.23
N ASN A 648 15.28 13.48 16.64
CA ASN A 648 16.22 13.79 17.73
C ASN A 648 15.64 13.83 19.17
N PHE A 649 14.61 13.04 19.49
CA PHE A 649 14.01 12.98 20.85
C PHE A 649 14.61 11.90 21.78
N ASP A 650 15.11 12.29 22.96
CA ASP A 650 15.77 11.42 23.95
C ASP A 650 14.82 10.45 24.66
N SER A 651 13.52 10.76 24.75
CA SER A 651 12.52 9.80 25.27
C SER A 651 11.83 9.04 24.15
N GLY A 652 11.50 9.71 23.04
CA GLY A 652 11.05 9.09 21.80
C GLY A 652 10.21 10.02 20.91
N GLY A 653 9.89 9.57 19.69
CA GLY A 653 9.08 10.33 18.75
C GLY A 653 7.61 10.42 19.16
N ILE A 654 6.88 9.32 19.00
CA ILE A 654 5.41 9.27 19.18
C ILE A 654 5.02 8.33 20.32
N LEU A 655 4.23 8.80 21.28
CA LEU A 655 3.74 8.04 22.44
C LEU A 655 2.21 7.92 22.42
N VAL A 656 1.69 6.70 22.51
CA VAL A 656 0.26 6.40 22.40
C VAL A 656 -0.25 5.63 23.62
N GLY A 657 -1.35 6.11 24.20
CA GLY A 657 -2.04 5.50 25.35
C GLY A 657 -1.31 5.66 26.67
N ARG A 658 -1.99 5.38 27.79
CA ARG A 658 -1.44 5.47 29.15
C ARG A 658 -1.91 4.30 30.01
N VAL A 659 -1.01 3.77 30.83
CA VAL A 659 -1.26 2.74 31.85
C VAL A 659 -1.01 3.29 33.24
N ASN A 660 -1.75 2.83 34.24
CA ASN A 660 -1.50 3.13 35.63
C ASN A 660 -0.25 2.37 36.11
N SER A 661 0.62 3.05 36.87
CA SER A 661 1.87 2.49 37.39
C SER A 661 1.69 1.51 38.55
N GLU A 662 0.53 1.53 39.24
CA GLU A 662 0.22 0.59 40.34
C GLU A 662 -0.49 -0.68 39.84
N ASP A 663 -1.34 -0.55 38.82
CA ASP A 663 -2.00 -1.67 38.12
C ASP A 663 -2.05 -1.38 36.61
N PRO A 664 -1.15 -1.95 35.78
CA PRO A 664 -1.12 -1.67 34.34
C PRO A 664 -2.39 -2.02 33.58
N PHE A 665 -3.30 -2.84 34.13
CA PHE A 665 -4.59 -3.15 33.51
C PHE A 665 -5.63 -2.04 33.72
N ASP A 666 -5.42 -1.13 34.68
CA ASP A 666 -6.13 0.15 34.76
C ASP A 666 -5.46 1.13 33.80
N LYS A 667 -6.08 1.34 32.64
CA LYS A 667 -5.43 1.98 31.49
C LYS A 667 -6.41 2.63 30.52
N GLN A 668 -5.85 3.45 29.65
CA GLN A 668 -6.59 4.22 28.66
C GLN A 668 -7.12 3.34 27.52
N LEU A 669 -8.41 3.43 27.24
CA LEU A 669 -9.06 2.81 26.08
C LEU A 669 -8.91 3.69 24.84
N LEU A 670 -8.33 3.15 23.76
CA LEU A 670 -8.17 3.86 22.49
C LEU A 670 -8.89 3.15 21.34
N THR A 671 -9.46 3.91 20.41
CA THR A 671 -10.01 3.38 19.15
C THR A 671 -9.74 4.31 17.97
N ASN A 672 -9.48 3.74 16.79
CA ASN A 672 -9.25 4.49 15.55
C ASN A 672 -8.10 5.52 15.68
N ILE A 673 -6.99 5.14 16.34
CA ILE A 673 -5.78 5.95 16.36
C ILE A 673 -4.95 5.58 15.13
N SER A 674 -4.58 6.57 14.31
CA SER A 674 -3.78 6.36 13.10
C SER A 674 -2.47 7.13 13.17
N ILE A 675 -1.36 6.44 12.87
CA ILE A 675 -0.05 7.04 12.65
C ILE A 675 0.36 6.67 11.23
N THR A 676 0.28 7.62 10.29
CA THR A 676 0.45 7.32 8.86
C THR A 676 1.15 8.41 8.05
N GLY A 677 2.10 8.04 7.20
CA GLY A 677 2.82 9.00 6.36
C GLY A 677 3.92 9.80 7.07
N ASN A 678 4.36 9.40 8.28
CA ASN A 678 5.35 10.18 9.06
C ASN A 678 6.79 9.71 8.79
N GLU A 679 7.76 10.62 8.86
CA GLU A 679 9.18 10.28 9.05
C GLU A 679 9.52 10.35 10.55
N VAL A 680 10.06 9.26 11.12
CA VAL A 680 10.36 9.15 12.55
C VAL A 680 11.77 8.61 12.73
N SER A 681 12.75 9.50 12.91
CA SER A 681 14.17 9.17 12.81
C SER A 681 15.07 9.73 13.93
N GLY A 682 16.13 9.00 14.28
CA GLY A 682 17.14 9.43 15.27
C GLY A 682 16.68 9.56 16.73
N ASN A 683 15.44 9.17 17.06
CA ASN A 683 14.90 9.24 18.43
C ASN A 683 15.39 8.06 19.29
N ALA A 684 15.17 8.10 20.61
CA ALA A 684 15.40 6.95 21.48
C ALA A 684 14.46 5.79 21.14
N VAL A 685 13.16 6.04 21.15
CA VAL A 685 12.14 5.12 20.62
C VAL A 685 11.40 5.84 19.50
N GLY A 686 11.20 5.21 18.34
CA GLY A 686 10.45 5.82 17.24
C GLY A 686 8.98 6.02 17.63
N ILE A 687 8.23 4.93 17.73
CA ILE A 687 6.82 4.94 18.16
C ILE A 687 6.61 3.96 19.31
N ARG A 688 5.88 4.38 20.35
CA ARG A 688 5.54 3.53 21.50
C ARG A 688 4.05 3.54 21.80
N VAL A 689 3.44 2.36 21.75
CA VAL A 689 2.08 2.11 22.25
C VAL A 689 2.15 1.54 23.66
N ARG A 690 1.24 1.96 24.53
CA ARG A 690 1.14 1.50 25.94
C ARG A 690 -0.22 0.90 26.31
N SER A 691 -1.27 1.16 25.54
CA SER A 691 -2.59 0.58 25.78
C SER A 691 -3.43 0.53 24.50
N SER A 692 -4.34 -0.44 24.42
CA SER A 692 -5.29 -0.61 23.31
C SER A 692 -4.62 -0.79 21.95
N ALA A 693 -3.60 -1.65 21.87
CA ALA A 693 -2.81 -1.92 20.66
C ALA A 693 -3.67 -2.23 19.41
N GLY A 694 -4.74 -3.02 19.56
CA GLY A 694 -5.68 -3.33 18.46
C GLY A 694 -6.64 -2.18 18.08
N GLY A 695 -6.51 -1.01 18.71
CA GLY A 695 -7.19 0.24 18.35
C GLY A 695 -6.25 1.28 17.74
N VAL A 696 -4.98 0.93 17.52
CA VAL A 696 -3.92 1.76 16.92
C VAL A 696 -3.42 1.10 15.63
N LEU A 697 -3.27 1.91 14.58
CA LEU A 697 -2.68 1.51 13.30
C LEU A 697 -1.44 2.37 13.02
N ILE A 698 -0.28 1.74 12.82
CA ILE A 698 0.95 2.38 12.38
C ILE A 698 1.21 1.91 10.95
N THR A 699 1.05 2.74 9.94
CA THR A 699 1.16 2.29 8.55
C THR A 699 1.71 3.38 7.63
N GLN A 700 2.43 3.03 6.57
CA GLN A 700 2.97 4.00 5.60
C GLN A 700 3.93 5.05 6.20
N ASN A 701 4.67 4.72 7.25
CA ASN A 701 5.68 5.61 7.85
C ASN A 701 7.12 5.17 7.49
N SER A 702 8.06 6.11 7.53
CA SER A 702 9.51 5.84 7.55
C SER A 702 9.99 5.86 9.00
N ILE A 703 10.41 4.70 9.53
CA ILE A 703 10.78 4.53 10.94
C ILE A 703 12.21 3.99 10.99
N SER A 704 13.21 4.87 10.99
CA SER A 704 14.63 4.48 10.77
C SER A 704 15.61 5.17 11.73
N GLY A 705 16.76 4.55 12.01
CA GLY A 705 17.84 5.17 12.80
C GLY A 705 17.53 5.45 14.29
N ASN A 706 16.37 5.05 14.80
CA ASN A 706 16.02 5.18 16.22
C ASN A 706 16.89 4.23 17.09
N THR A 707 17.31 4.68 18.28
CA THR A 707 18.50 4.12 18.96
C THR A 707 18.24 3.02 19.99
N THR A 708 17.01 2.89 20.48
CA THR A 708 16.55 1.82 21.39
C THR A 708 15.60 0.86 20.69
N ASN A 709 14.52 1.38 20.09
CA ASN A 709 13.56 0.59 19.31
C ASN A 709 12.88 1.44 18.23
N SER A 710 12.57 0.82 17.09
CA SER A 710 11.77 1.45 16.02
C SER A 710 10.30 1.57 16.44
N VAL A 711 9.68 0.45 16.84
CA VAL A 711 8.32 0.39 17.42
C VAL A 711 8.32 -0.48 18.68
N MET A 712 7.62 -0.01 19.72
CA MET A 712 7.36 -0.76 20.97
C MET A 712 5.86 -0.93 21.22
N ASN A 713 5.40 -2.16 21.44
CA ASN A 713 4.03 -2.45 21.90
C ASN A 713 4.03 -2.86 23.37
N THR A 714 3.99 -1.90 24.28
CA THR A 714 3.98 -2.16 25.73
C THR A 714 2.57 -2.24 26.33
N ASP A 715 1.58 -2.71 25.57
CA ASP A 715 0.19 -2.93 26.03
C ASP A 715 0.05 -4.23 26.87
N PRO A 716 -0.33 -4.14 28.17
CA PRO A 716 -0.39 -5.30 29.06
C PRO A 716 -1.48 -6.34 28.74
N ASP A 717 -2.42 -6.07 27.82
CA ASP A 717 -3.37 -7.11 27.36
C ASP A 717 -2.75 -8.08 26.35
N ALA A 718 -1.52 -7.83 25.88
CA ALA A 718 -0.89 -8.54 24.76
C ALA A 718 -1.74 -8.52 23.48
N GLY A 719 -2.48 -7.43 23.25
CA GLY A 719 -3.14 -7.15 21.98
C GLY A 719 -2.12 -6.92 20.88
N ILE A 720 -2.37 -7.50 19.70
CA ILE A 720 -1.46 -7.36 18.54
C ILE A 720 -1.57 -5.93 18.00
N LEU A 721 -0.45 -5.22 17.96
CA LEU A 721 -0.33 -3.92 17.31
C LEU A 721 -0.12 -4.13 15.80
N ASN A 722 -0.91 -3.48 14.95
CA ASN A 722 -0.61 -3.41 13.52
C ASN A 722 0.42 -2.29 13.26
N ALA A 723 1.55 -2.71 12.68
CA ALA A 723 2.63 -1.89 12.17
C ALA A 723 2.99 -2.32 10.70
N SER A 724 2.01 -2.72 9.89
CA SER A 724 2.24 -3.16 8.50
C SER A 724 2.32 -1.99 7.50
N LEU A 725 2.94 -2.23 6.35
CA LEU A 725 3.19 -1.25 5.27
C LEU A 725 4.09 -0.07 5.69
N ASN A 726 5.06 -0.27 6.58
CA ASN A 726 6.05 0.76 6.93
C ASN A 726 7.41 0.49 6.24
N TRP A 727 8.18 1.55 6.01
CA TRP A 727 9.61 1.50 5.70
C TRP A 727 10.40 1.61 6.99
N TRP A 728 11.41 0.74 7.18
CA TRP A 728 12.15 0.64 8.45
C TRP A 728 13.61 1.10 8.33
N GLY A 729 13.94 1.84 7.27
CA GLY A 729 15.33 2.05 6.83
C GLY A 729 15.99 0.80 6.20
N ILE A 730 15.28 -0.33 6.16
CA ILE A 730 15.68 -1.59 5.55
C ILE A 730 14.44 -2.49 5.33
N ASN A 731 14.45 -3.35 4.32
CA ASN A 731 13.42 -4.37 4.05
C ASN A 731 13.87 -5.82 4.35
N VAL A 732 14.85 -6.00 5.25
CA VAL A 732 15.32 -7.33 5.69
C VAL A 732 14.57 -7.72 6.97
N PRO A 733 13.62 -8.68 6.93
CA PRO A 733 12.69 -8.95 8.04
C PRO A 733 13.35 -9.20 9.39
N GLU A 734 14.46 -9.96 9.43
CA GLU A 734 15.19 -10.26 10.65
C GLU A 734 15.83 -9.00 11.28
N THR A 735 16.30 -8.07 10.44
CA THR A 735 16.89 -6.80 10.90
C THR A 735 15.82 -5.82 11.35
N VAL A 736 14.61 -5.90 10.77
CA VAL A 736 13.45 -5.18 11.29
C VAL A 736 13.04 -5.75 12.65
N GLU A 737 12.91 -7.08 12.80
CA GLU A 737 12.54 -7.74 14.06
C GLU A 737 13.52 -7.42 15.19
N ASP A 738 14.83 -7.44 14.93
CA ASP A 738 15.89 -7.03 15.88
C ASP A 738 15.76 -5.56 16.35
N SER A 739 15.04 -4.70 15.61
CA SER A 739 14.77 -3.29 15.98
C SER A 739 13.47 -3.09 16.77
N LEU A 740 12.60 -4.10 16.83
CA LEU A 740 11.32 -4.06 17.55
C LEU A 740 11.50 -4.45 19.03
N ASP A 741 10.47 -4.17 19.84
CA ASP A 741 10.36 -4.81 21.16
C ASP A 741 10.14 -6.32 21.00
N ALA A 742 11.24 -7.07 21.04
CA ALA A 742 11.31 -8.53 20.86
C ALA A 742 10.51 -9.35 21.91
N THR A 743 9.83 -8.72 22.87
CA THR A 743 8.93 -9.40 23.81
C THR A 743 7.44 -9.22 23.49
N SER A 744 7.11 -8.40 22.49
CA SER A 744 5.78 -7.80 22.36
C SER A 744 5.10 -8.13 21.02
N PRO A 745 3.78 -8.35 21.01
CA PRO A 745 3.06 -8.79 19.82
C PRO A 745 2.86 -7.63 18.84
N ILE A 746 3.76 -7.52 17.86
CA ILE A 746 3.69 -6.58 16.75
C ILE A 746 3.50 -7.39 15.46
N ASP A 747 2.54 -6.98 14.65
CA ASP A 747 2.44 -7.37 13.25
C ASP A 747 3.12 -6.30 12.40
N PHE A 748 4.09 -6.68 11.57
CA PHE A 748 4.90 -5.75 10.78
C PHE A 748 5.08 -6.21 9.34
N THR A 749 4.28 -7.16 8.86
CA THR A 749 4.28 -7.61 7.46
C THR A 749 2.99 -7.13 6.76
N PRO A 750 3.03 -6.74 5.48
CA PRO A 750 4.23 -6.53 4.66
C PRO A 750 5.09 -5.33 5.10
N LEU A 751 6.35 -5.35 4.67
CA LEU A 751 7.28 -4.22 4.65
C LEU A 751 7.13 -3.45 3.33
N VAL A 752 7.36 -2.14 3.34
CA VAL A 752 7.66 -1.36 2.13
C VAL A 752 9.10 -1.68 1.68
N ASP A 753 9.34 -1.78 0.37
CA ASP A 753 10.67 -2.14 -0.19
C ASP A 753 11.56 -0.93 -0.56
N SER A 754 11.04 0.31 -0.46
CA SER A 754 11.70 1.52 -0.95
C SER A 754 11.83 2.61 0.12
N GLU A 755 12.98 3.32 0.10
CA GLU A 755 13.19 4.58 0.83
C GLU A 755 12.70 5.82 0.07
N ILE A 756 12.22 5.64 -1.17
CA ILE A 756 11.77 6.74 -2.03
C ILE A 756 10.37 7.17 -1.62
N ASP A 757 10.27 8.43 -1.20
CA ASP A 757 9.02 9.17 -1.16
C ASP A 757 8.51 9.47 -2.58
N VAL A 758 7.20 9.36 -2.80
CA VAL A 758 6.55 9.64 -4.09
C VAL A 758 5.75 10.95 -4.11
N ASP A 759 5.66 11.70 -3.01
CA ASP A 759 5.21 13.10 -2.98
C ASP A 759 6.33 14.00 -2.45
N ASP A 760 6.64 15.10 -3.16
CA ASP A 760 7.65 16.09 -2.74
C ASP A 760 7.04 17.40 -2.22
N GLN A 761 5.73 17.40 -1.96
CA GLN A 761 4.96 18.57 -1.50
C GLN A 761 4.50 18.46 -0.04
N SER A 762 4.27 17.25 0.46
CA SER A 762 3.91 16.98 1.85
C SER A 762 5.17 16.75 2.69
N ASN A 763 5.12 17.03 4.00
CA ASN A 763 6.15 16.55 4.92
C ASN A 763 5.97 15.04 5.23
N GLY A 764 6.98 14.45 5.89
CA GLY A 764 6.92 13.09 6.39
C GLY A 764 7.48 12.07 5.40
N PHE A 765 6.66 11.09 5.02
CA PHE A 765 7.03 10.00 4.11
C PHE A 765 5.81 9.40 3.41
N GLN A 766 5.65 9.56 2.09
CA GLN A 766 4.61 8.89 1.32
C GLN A 766 5.19 7.75 0.45
N PRO A 767 5.08 6.47 0.87
CA PRO A 767 5.74 5.35 0.19
C PRO A 767 5.13 4.98 -1.17
N SER A 768 6.00 4.59 -2.11
CA SER A 768 5.61 3.71 -3.22
C SER A 768 5.09 2.36 -2.67
N MET A 769 3.94 1.93 -3.21
CA MET A 769 3.36 0.59 -2.99
C MET A 769 3.62 -0.35 -4.18
N ASP A 770 4.57 -0.03 -5.05
CA ASP A 770 4.89 -0.82 -6.24
C ASP A 770 5.65 -2.12 -5.90
N SER A 771 6.22 -2.22 -4.69
CA SER A 771 6.90 -3.41 -4.18
C SER A 771 6.77 -3.54 -2.67
N LEU A 772 6.34 -4.72 -2.20
CA LEU A 772 6.13 -5.06 -0.79
C LEU A 772 6.76 -6.40 -0.43
N THR A 773 7.47 -6.49 0.71
CA THR A 773 8.04 -7.74 1.23
C THR A 773 7.16 -8.38 2.30
N VAL A 774 6.78 -9.65 2.10
CA VAL A 774 6.00 -10.48 3.03
C VAL A 774 6.89 -11.52 3.71
N HIS A 775 6.73 -11.72 5.02
CA HIS A 775 7.51 -12.67 5.80
C HIS A 775 6.69 -13.44 6.86
N THR A 776 7.28 -14.43 7.53
CA THR A 776 6.65 -15.20 8.63
C THR A 776 6.98 -14.71 10.05
N LEU A 777 7.87 -13.73 10.19
CA LEU A 777 8.25 -13.12 11.49
C LEU A 777 7.13 -12.26 12.10
N GLY A 778 7.18 -11.96 13.40
CA GLY A 778 6.14 -11.20 14.10
C GLY A 778 4.77 -11.89 14.27
N SER A 779 3.81 -11.17 14.85
CA SER A 779 2.40 -11.58 15.01
C SER A 779 1.56 -11.25 13.77
N GLN A 780 0.32 -11.77 13.65
CA GLN A 780 -0.61 -11.34 12.58
C GLN A 780 -1.83 -10.63 13.17
N SER A 781 -2.15 -9.45 12.65
CA SER A 781 -3.31 -8.66 13.00
C SER A 781 -4.49 -8.92 12.05
N GLY A 782 -5.70 -8.50 12.45
CA GLY A 782 -6.90 -8.62 11.63
C GLY A 782 -7.31 -10.06 11.31
N SER A 783 -7.90 -10.24 10.12
CA SER A 783 -8.34 -11.55 9.58
C SER A 783 -7.99 -11.76 8.12
N VAL A 784 -7.21 -10.84 7.53
CA VAL A 784 -6.57 -11.02 6.22
C VAL A 784 -5.26 -11.79 6.47
N THR A 785 -4.84 -12.60 5.51
CA THR A 785 -3.60 -13.38 5.58
C THR A 785 -2.46 -12.65 4.89
N ARG A 786 -1.21 -13.04 5.17
CA ARG A 786 -0.02 -12.21 4.95
C ARG A 786 0.25 -11.87 3.49
N ILE A 787 0.15 -12.86 2.61
CA ILE A 787 0.34 -12.64 1.18
C ILE A 787 -0.89 -11.91 0.62
N GLN A 788 -2.10 -12.24 1.09
CA GLN A 788 -3.32 -11.50 0.69
C GLN A 788 -3.32 -10.03 1.14
N GLU A 789 -2.73 -9.68 2.28
CA GLU A 789 -2.62 -8.29 2.75
C GLU A 789 -1.72 -7.46 1.82
N ALA A 790 -0.60 -8.03 1.38
CA ALA A 790 0.25 -7.42 0.37
C ALA A 790 -0.41 -7.36 -1.01
N ILE A 791 -1.05 -8.44 -1.49
CA ILE A 791 -1.86 -8.41 -2.73
C ILE A 791 -2.88 -7.28 -2.67
N ASN A 792 -3.62 -7.13 -1.57
CA ASN A 792 -4.62 -6.08 -1.43
C ASN A 792 -3.99 -4.67 -1.53
N SER A 793 -2.76 -4.51 -1.04
CA SER A 793 -2.10 -3.20 -0.83
C SER A 793 -1.20 -2.70 -1.97
N VAL A 794 -0.60 -3.58 -2.79
CA VAL A 794 0.19 -3.16 -3.97
C VAL A 794 -0.67 -2.41 -5.00
N GLN A 795 -0.08 -1.54 -5.83
CA GLN A 795 -0.80 -0.77 -6.86
C GLN A 795 -0.76 -1.41 -8.25
#